data_AF-A0A2M7G6H3-F1
#
_entry.id   AF-A0A2M7G6H3-F1
#
_cell.length_a   1.000
_cell.length_b   1.000
_cell.length_c   1.000
_cell.angle_alpha   90.00
_cell.angle_beta   90.00
_cell.angle_gamma   90.00
#
_symmetry.space_group_name_H-M   'P 1'
#
loop_
_entity.id
_entity.type
_entity.pdbx_description
1 polymer ?
#
loop_
_entity_poly.entity_id
_entity_poly.type
_entity_poly.pdbx_seq_one_letter_code
_entity_poly.pdbx_strand_id
1 'polypeptide(L)'
;MTRLESGSPLPNPVSPAAAQMLLGAGNPFERLKKSQGESVPVKPIALEQDDLKLQKPVAAPVQESPNAVKLELNPGLSLQAFDQRVNQGGTDLKQIAALLNKAPALRDALLKRPQGETLVSLIEASNQSKPSKEAITALQKILIETAGAKISYPGSATGIDGKYGSRTHAALARTLRQELAALSLPNQAQAPKPALSSEQIKALLPSTQQSLKSLARLSRQLPDSLRAQIGATPEGSAFLETLAKGSDRPLNKSDLIAIQTYLVKQGAQLRYPGHATGLDGQYGKRTYLALRELLTQGPKQVSNAPQDPPAAHPTEAPTKPPASPSNPNAGPYPRYDRMLEDQLLDITMAIGYDEGAPGYASANLDAERRLSQDIESRGFKQDTARALELLKQAGREVNADYSAFYVKENISTANGKPVHSIIRVLKPGDGSKGAEMRKAALEGMKQSDVFMYGGHARYGTGPDFDRNLSVTIDWEGVANAKGVGKVTYEDEEILKKVLSAREDDSEAIAQLKALKAQGKLTVTGQNQGNIRIGVKDKHPYEMGSFLMQEALADTPSQSLSEEIQTENYRLWLFNGCRTHDYQAPIRQMGKDNKALNEANLDLVLTNQTLWWENTEPSLISFLDGVLALEDANALNNRLQASNPEQARSGKTHVRQGFDDNPLSQPLKP
;
A
#
# COMPACT_ATOMS: atom_id res chain seq x y z
N MET A 1 50.74 -59.45 7.00
CA MET A 1 52.18 -59.17 7.04
C MET A 1 52.35 -57.88 6.24
N THR A 2 52.53 -56.69 6.81
CA THR A 2 53.55 -56.21 7.76
C THR A 2 52.98 -55.04 8.59
N ARG A 3 53.59 -54.73 9.74
CA ARG A 3 53.16 -53.84 10.85
C ARG A 3 54.07 -52.60 10.92
N LEU A 4 53.55 -51.42 11.32
CA LEU A 4 54.23 -50.22 11.90
C LEU A 4 53.07 -49.34 12.48
N GLU A 5 52.89 -49.07 13.78
CA GLU A 5 53.58 -48.10 14.69
C GLU A 5 53.72 -46.68 14.09
N SER A 6 53.44 -45.53 14.72
CA SER A 6 53.08 -45.10 16.09
C SER A 6 52.78 -43.58 16.10
N GLY A 7 51.90 -43.11 17.01
CA GLY A 7 52.09 -41.86 17.80
C GLY A 7 51.67 -40.48 17.25
N SER A 8 50.65 -39.85 17.87
CA SER A 8 50.75 -38.60 18.68
C SER A 8 49.36 -38.01 18.99
N PRO A 9 49.06 -37.61 20.25
CA PRO A 9 47.80 -36.97 20.62
C PRO A 9 47.84 -35.43 20.63
N LEU A 10 46.65 -34.83 20.47
CA LEU A 10 46.35 -33.39 20.43
C LEU A 10 46.56 -32.66 21.78
N PRO A 11 46.84 -31.35 21.78
CA PRO A 11 46.97 -30.56 23.01
C PRO A 11 45.63 -30.00 23.54
N ASN A 12 45.52 -29.95 24.87
CA ASN A 12 44.45 -29.34 25.65
C ASN A 12 44.59 -27.79 25.76
N PRO A 13 43.50 -27.08 26.11
CA PRO A 13 43.45 -25.61 26.14
C PRO A 13 44.02 -24.99 27.42
N VAL A 14 44.58 -23.78 27.29
CA VAL A 14 45.16 -22.97 28.36
C VAL A 14 44.12 -22.04 28.99
N SER A 15 44.14 -21.97 30.33
CA SER A 15 43.34 -21.15 31.23
C SER A 15 43.90 -19.72 31.39
N PRO A 16 43.08 -18.68 31.67
CA PRO A 16 43.57 -17.31 31.88
C PRO A 16 43.75 -16.97 33.36
N ALA A 17 44.96 -16.55 33.75
CA ALA A 17 45.18 -15.85 35.01
C ALA A 17 46.33 -14.82 34.91
N ALA A 18 46.04 -13.65 35.49
CA ALA A 18 46.93 -12.60 35.98
C ALA A 18 47.62 -11.64 34.98
N ALA A 19 47.11 -10.41 34.92
CA ALA A 19 47.91 -9.22 35.20
C ALA A 19 47.02 -8.07 35.67
N GLN A 20 47.16 -7.74 36.96
CA GLN A 20 46.57 -6.60 37.65
C GLN A 20 47.67 -5.52 37.80
N MET A 21 47.26 -4.27 37.96
CA MET A 21 48.02 -3.07 38.38
C MET A 21 48.70 -2.22 37.29
N LEU A 22 48.06 -1.12 36.91
CA LEU A 22 48.45 0.22 37.40
C LEU A 22 47.33 1.24 37.15
N LEU A 23 47.06 2.00 38.22
CA LEU A 23 46.03 3.02 38.39
C LEU A 23 46.41 4.34 37.71
N GLY A 24 45.42 5.11 37.26
CA GLY A 24 45.58 6.53 36.92
C GLY A 24 44.26 7.18 36.52
N ALA A 25 43.65 7.90 37.48
CA ALA A 25 42.32 8.49 37.43
C ALA A 25 42.14 9.64 36.42
N GLY A 26 40.89 9.88 35.99
CA GLY A 26 40.50 11.13 35.31
C GLY A 26 39.12 11.07 34.65
N ASN A 27 38.08 11.43 35.40
CA ASN A 27 36.67 11.53 34.99
C ASN A 27 36.44 12.77 34.08
N PRO A 28 35.88 12.67 32.85
CA PRO A 28 35.62 13.82 32.00
C PRO A 28 34.17 14.28 32.13
N PHE A 29 33.81 14.85 33.29
CA PHE A 29 32.51 15.49 33.49
C PHE A 29 32.63 16.81 34.27
N GLU A 30 33.59 17.66 33.90
CA GLU A 30 33.55 19.08 34.24
C GLU A 30 34.43 19.88 33.27
N ARG A 31 33.80 20.49 32.26
CA ARG A 31 34.29 21.71 31.59
C ARG A 31 33.19 22.21 30.65
N LEU A 32 32.36 23.11 31.16
CA LEU A 32 31.79 24.28 30.46
C LEU A 32 30.75 24.97 31.35
N LYS A 33 31.25 25.64 32.39
CA LYS A 33 30.58 26.78 33.03
C LYS A 33 31.62 27.86 33.26
N LYS A 34 31.68 28.83 32.34
CA LYS A 34 32.01 30.27 32.56
C LYS A 34 32.29 30.95 31.21
N SER A 35 31.26 31.54 30.63
CA SER A 35 31.36 32.84 29.97
C SER A 35 30.02 33.55 30.16
N GLN A 36 29.96 34.41 31.17
CA GLN A 36 28.97 35.46 31.28
C GLN A 36 29.47 36.67 30.48
N GLY A 37 28.54 37.39 29.86
CA GLY A 37 28.68 38.82 29.55
C GLY A 37 28.79 39.15 28.07
N GLU A 38 27.65 39.42 27.43
CA GLU A 38 27.34 40.73 26.82
C GLU A 38 26.00 40.63 26.07
N SER A 39 24.97 41.22 26.66
CA SER A 39 23.65 41.38 26.04
C SER A 39 23.62 42.66 25.21
N VAL A 40 23.63 42.51 23.89
CA VAL A 40 23.31 43.60 22.95
C VAL A 40 21.78 43.73 22.85
N PRO A 41 21.18 44.93 23.03
CA PRO A 41 19.75 45.10 22.92
C PRO A 41 19.33 45.11 21.44
N VAL A 42 18.57 44.08 21.02
CA VAL A 42 17.90 44.06 19.72
C VAL A 42 16.68 44.99 19.79
N LYS A 43 16.70 46.07 19.01
CA LYS A 43 15.53 46.91 18.73
C LYS A 43 14.44 46.07 18.04
N PRO A 44 13.17 46.18 18.44
CA PRO A 44 12.07 45.60 17.67
C PRO A 44 11.92 46.35 16.35
N ILE A 45 12.00 45.61 15.24
CA ILE A 45 11.59 46.08 13.92
C ILE A 45 10.06 46.07 13.91
N ALA A 46 9.47 47.25 13.76
CA ALA A 46 8.06 47.41 13.47
C ALA A 46 7.78 46.88 12.06
N LEU A 47 6.89 45.90 11.93
CA LEU A 47 6.28 45.53 10.66
C LEU A 47 5.14 46.52 10.39
N GLU A 48 5.32 47.37 9.38
CA GLU A 48 4.26 48.17 8.79
C GLU A 48 3.19 47.23 8.21
N GLN A 49 1.95 47.43 8.65
CA GLN A 49 0.77 46.86 8.03
C GLN A 49 0.32 47.80 6.91
N ASP A 50 0.61 47.44 5.67
CA ASP A 50 0.04 48.10 4.49
C ASP A 50 -1.23 47.38 4.00
N ASP A 51 -2.34 48.11 4.12
CA ASP A 51 -3.54 48.17 3.28
C ASP A 51 -3.82 47.04 2.26
N LEU A 52 -4.53 46.00 2.71
CA LEU A 52 -5.34 45.15 1.83
C LEU A 52 -6.77 45.70 1.72
N LYS A 53 -7.00 46.55 0.72
CA LYS A 53 -8.33 47.00 0.30
C LYS A 53 -9.13 45.82 -0.27
N LEU A 54 -10.10 45.34 0.50
CA LEU A 54 -11.16 44.42 0.07
C LEU A 54 -11.99 45.06 -1.05
N GLN A 55 -11.82 44.58 -2.28
CA GLN A 55 -12.78 44.81 -3.37
C GLN A 55 -14.02 43.94 -3.16
N LYS A 56 -15.19 44.58 -3.17
CA LYS A 56 -16.51 43.95 -3.14
C LYS A 56 -16.72 43.04 -4.36
N PRO A 57 -17.30 41.83 -4.21
CA PRO A 57 -17.74 41.07 -5.36
C PRO A 57 -19.04 41.66 -5.93
N VAL A 58 -19.01 41.95 -7.23
CA VAL A 58 -20.16 42.36 -8.05
C VAL A 58 -21.06 41.14 -8.28
N ALA A 59 -22.33 41.27 -7.94
CA ALA A 59 -23.36 40.25 -8.16
C ALA A 59 -23.68 40.13 -9.66
N ALA A 60 -23.67 38.91 -10.19
CA ALA A 60 -24.21 38.58 -11.50
C ALA A 60 -25.72 38.28 -11.40
N PRO A 61 -26.54 38.65 -12.40
CA PRO A 61 -27.99 38.45 -12.35
C PRO A 61 -28.36 36.99 -12.65
N VAL A 62 -29.23 36.45 -11.80
CA VAL A 62 -29.89 35.15 -11.99
C VAL A 62 -31.03 35.32 -13.00
N GLN A 63 -30.95 34.62 -14.14
CA GLN A 63 -32.07 34.45 -15.05
C GLN A 63 -32.96 33.29 -14.58
N GLU A 64 -34.24 33.60 -14.40
CA GLU A 64 -35.31 32.66 -14.10
C GLU A 64 -35.62 31.78 -15.34
N SER A 65 -35.84 30.48 -15.10
CA SER A 65 -36.57 29.61 -16.03
C SER A 65 -37.89 29.17 -15.38
N PRO A 66 -39.03 29.32 -16.06
CA PRO A 66 -40.34 28.96 -15.52
C PRO A 66 -40.65 27.50 -15.84
N ASN A 67 -41.18 26.79 -14.84
CA ASN A 67 -42.12 25.66 -14.90
C ASN A 67 -41.74 24.53 -13.93
N ALA A 68 -42.29 24.63 -12.71
CA ALA A 68 -42.71 23.44 -11.97
C ALA A 68 -43.90 23.83 -11.07
N VAL A 69 -45.01 23.18 -11.34
CA VAL A 69 -46.27 23.27 -10.61
C VAL A 69 -46.05 22.99 -9.12
N LYS A 70 -46.44 23.94 -8.27
CA LYS A 70 -46.56 23.77 -6.82
C LYS A 70 -47.63 22.71 -6.52
N LEU A 71 -47.21 21.60 -5.92
CA LEU A 71 -48.05 20.81 -5.02
C LEU A 71 -47.58 21.13 -3.60
N GLU A 72 -48.29 22.05 -2.95
CA GLU A 72 -48.08 22.34 -1.53
C GLU A 72 -48.61 21.18 -0.68
N LEU A 73 -47.69 20.49 0.00
CA LEU A 73 -47.97 19.75 1.22
C LEU A 73 -46.86 20.06 2.24
N ASN A 74 -47.24 20.62 3.38
CA ASN A 74 -46.51 20.47 4.64
C ASN A 74 -47.51 20.62 5.79
N PRO A 75 -47.34 19.95 6.97
CA PRO A 75 -46.09 19.45 7.53
C PRO A 75 -46.18 17.97 7.94
N GLY A 76 -45.68 17.08 7.10
CA GLY A 76 -45.53 15.66 7.43
C GLY A 76 -44.13 15.21 7.08
N LEU A 77 -43.44 14.54 8.00
CA LEU A 77 -42.17 13.90 7.65
C LEU A 77 -42.49 12.86 6.58
N SER A 78 -42.01 13.06 5.34
CA SER A 78 -42.23 12.08 4.29
C SER A 78 -41.65 10.73 4.73
N LEU A 79 -42.28 9.63 4.33
CA LEU A 79 -41.81 8.28 4.65
C LEU A 79 -40.33 8.09 4.24
N GLN A 80 -39.91 8.74 3.15
CA GLN A 80 -38.52 8.77 2.70
C GLN A 80 -37.59 9.55 3.65
N ALA A 81 -38.04 10.69 4.20
CA ALA A 81 -37.28 11.45 5.19
C ALA A 81 -37.20 10.72 6.55
N PHE A 82 -38.22 9.91 6.89
CA PHE A 82 -38.18 9.02 8.05
C PHE A 82 -37.09 7.94 7.90
N ASP A 83 -37.06 7.23 6.76
CA ASP A 83 -36.04 6.20 6.50
C ASP A 83 -34.63 6.78 6.49
N GLN A 84 -34.42 7.93 5.84
CA GLN A 84 -33.11 8.59 5.83
C GLN A 84 -32.60 8.92 7.23
N ARG A 85 -33.46 9.44 8.12
CA ARG A 85 -33.07 9.82 9.49
C ARG A 85 -32.77 8.61 10.36
N VAL A 86 -33.55 7.54 10.25
CA VAL A 86 -33.30 6.28 10.97
C VAL A 86 -31.96 5.64 10.55
N ASN A 87 -31.45 5.94 9.35
CA ASN A 87 -30.23 5.35 8.80
C ASN A 87 -28.93 6.14 9.06
N GLN A 88 -29.00 7.37 9.57
CA GLN A 88 -27.80 8.23 9.72
C GLN A 88 -26.85 7.85 10.86
N GLY A 89 -27.20 6.86 11.69
CA GLY A 89 -26.42 6.50 12.89
C GLY A 89 -26.52 7.59 13.96
N GLY A 90 -26.47 7.19 15.24
CA GLY A 90 -26.61 8.13 16.36
C GLY A 90 -28.06 8.51 16.71
N THR A 91 -29.06 7.91 16.08
CA THR A 91 -30.47 8.10 16.45
C THR A 91 -30.80 7.25 17.69
N ASP A 92 -31.04 7.89 18.83
CA ASP A 92 -31.46 7.19 20.04
C ASP A 92 -32.97 6.85 20.00
N LEU A 93 -33.44 6.09 20.98
CA LEU A 93 -34.84 5.65 21.05
C LEU A 93 -35.82 6.84 21.18
N LYS A 94 -35.40 7.93 21.83
CA LYS A 94 -36.16 9.17 21.97
C LYS A 94 -36.37 9.85 20.62
N GLN A 95 -35.32 9.91 19.79
CA GLN A 95 -35.43 10.43 18.43
C GLN A 95 -36.34 9.55 17.55
N ILE A 96 -36.26 8.22 17.67
CA ILE A 96 -37.19 7.31 16.97
C ILE A 96 -38.64 7.57 17.39
N ALA A 97 -38.91 7.76 18.69
CA ALA A 97 -40.23 8.09 19.19
C ALA A 97 -40.76 9.41 18.62
N ALA A 98 -39.90 10.44 18.58
CA ALA A 98 -40.25 11.73 17.99
C ALA A 98 -40.51 11.63 16.48
N LEU A 99 -39.79 10.76 15.76
CA LEU A 99 -40.03 10.51 14.34
C LEU A 99 -41.35 9.75 14.13
N LEU A 100 -41.66 8.77 15.00
CA LEU A 100 -42.88 7.97 14.90
C LEU A 100 -44.14 8.83 15.13
N ASN A 101 -44.09 9.76 16.09
CA ASN A 101 -45.16 10.73 16.32
C ASN A 101 -45.40 11.66 15.12
N LYS A 102 -44.37 11.88 14.29
CA LYS A 102 -44.46 12.68 13.05
C LYS A 102 -44.90 11.85 11.83
N ALA A 103 -45.12 10.55 12.00
CA ALA A 103 -45.49 9.61 10.93
C ALA A 103 -46.74 8.78 11.34
N PRO A 104 -47.92 9.40 11.45
CA PRO A 104 -49.14 8.74 11.96
C PRO A 104 -49.53 7.48 11.17
N ALA A 105 -49.34 7.47 9.84
CA ALA A 105 -49.61 6.29 9.02
C ALA A 105 -48.73 5.09 9.41
N LEU A 106 -47.44 5.32 9.70
CA LEU A 106 -46.51 4.28 10.17
C LEU A 106 -46.89 3.78 11.57
N ARG A 107 -47.28 4.71 12.45
CA ARG A 107 -47.79 4.38 13.78
C ARG A 107 -49.03 3.49 13.70
N ASP A 108 -50.00 3.85 12.87
CA ASP A 108 -51.24 3.09 12.69
C ASP A 108 -50.98 1.71 12.08
N ALA A 109 -49.99 1.57 11.18
CA ALA A 109 -49.58 0.26 10.66
C ALA A 109 -48.96 -0.62 11.74
N LEU A 110 -48.09 -0.05 12.58
CA LEU A 110 -47.50 -0.77 13.71
C LEU A 110 -48.58 -1.24 14.68
N LEU A 111 -49.56 -0.38 15.02
CA LEU A 111 -50.66 -0.74 15.92
C LEU A 111 -51.51 -1.92 15.42
N LYS A 112 -51.55 -2.18 14.11
CA LYS A 112 -52.27 -3.32 13.52
C LYS A 112 -51.52 -4.66 13.63
N ARG A 113 -50.26 -4.66 14.08
CA ARG A 113 -49.46 -5.88 14.23
C ARG A 113 -49.73 -6.57 15.58
N PRO A 114 -49.60 -7.90 15.66
CA PRO A 114 -49.43 -8.57 16.95
C PRO A 114 -48.30 -7.93 17.75
N GLN A 115 -48.55 -7.56 19.01
CA GLN A 115 -47.64 -6.80 19.88
C GLN A 115 -47.33 -5.35 19.44
N GLY A 116 -48.02 -4.84 18.42
CA GLY A 116 -47.85 -3.50 17.87
C GLY A 116 -48.11 -2.38 18.87
N GLU A 117 -49.20 -2.49 19.63
CA GLU A 117 -49.54 -1.56 20.72
C GLU A 117 -48.45 -1.51 21.80
N THR A 118 -47.93 -2.67 22.19
CA THR A 118 -46.82 -2.79 23.15
C THR A 118 -45.54 -2.16 22.59
N LEU A 119 -45.22 -2.40 21.32
CA LEU A 119 -44.04 -1.83 20.65
C LEU A 119 -44.11 -0.30 20.58
N VAL A 120 -45.25 0.24 20.13
CA VAL A 120 -45.48 1.69 20.06
C VAL A 120 -45.40 2.31 21.45
N SER A 121 -46.03 1.70 22.46
CA SER A 121 -46.00 2.19 23.85
C SER A 121 -44.58 2.22 24.43
N LEU A 122 -43.77 1.18 24.18
CA LEU A 122 -42.38 1.12 24.64
C LEU A 122 -41.50 2.18 23.97
N ILE A 123 -41.73 2.45 22.68
CA ILE A 123 -41.04 3.52 21.94
C ILE A 123 -41.47 4.89 22.49
N GLU A 124 -42.78 5.14 22.65
CA GLU A 124 -43.30 6.44 23.10
C GLU A 124 -42.91 6.76 24.55
N ALA A 125 -42.89 5.76 25.45
CA ALA A 125 -42.45 5.93 26.83
C ALA A 125 -41.00 6.45 26.92
N SER A 126 -40.14 6.10 25.96
CA SER A 126 -38.77 6.60 25.87
C SER A 126 -38.66 8.09 25.55
N ASN A 127 -39.74 8.70 25.05
CA ASN A 127 -39.77 10.14 24.78
C ASN A 127 -39.91 10.96 26.06
N GLN A 128 -40.53 10.39 27.10
CA GLN A 128 -40.82 11.07 28.36
C GLN A 128 -39.68 10.90 29.39
N SER A 129 -39.04 9.73 29.42
CA SER A 129 -37.93 9.45 30.33
C SER A 129 -36.99 8.40 29.76
N LYS A 130 -35.80 8.24 30.37
CA LYS A 130 -34.86 7.18 29.99
C LYS A 130 -35.55 5.82 30.19
N PRO A 131 -35.62 4.96 29.16
CA PRO A 131 -36.33 3.69 29.29
C PRO A 131 -35.69 2.81 30.37
N SER A 132 -36.53 2.14 31.17
CA SER A 132 -36.05 1.20 32.16
C SER A 132 -35.43 -0.04 31.50
N LYS A 133 -34.65 -0.80 32.27
CA LYS A 133 -34.05 -2.06 31.79
C LYS A 133 -35.13 -3.06 31.37
N GLU A 134 -36.26 -3.07 32.08
CA GLU A 134 -37.42 -3.92 31.82
C GLU A 134 -38.09 -3.52 30.49
N ALA A 135 -38.25 -2.22 30.23
CA ALA A 135 -38.79 -1.71 28.97
C ALA A 135 -37.90 -2.09 27.77
N ILE A 136 -36.57 -1.97 27.93
CA ILE A 136 -35.63 -2.38 26.87
C ILE A 136 -35.65 -3.89 26.67
N THR A 137 -35.75 -4.67 27.75
CA THR A 137 -35.86 -6.13 27.70
C THR A 137 -37.14 -6.55 26.95
N ALA A 138 -38.27 -5.89 27.23
CA ALA A 138 -39.53 -6.13 26.53
C ALA A 138 -39.43 -5.77 25.04
N LEU A 139 -38.80 -4.63 24.72
CA LEU A 139 -38.55 -4.22 23.33
C LEU A 139 -37.70 -5.26 22.58
N GLN A 140 -36.61 -5.73 23.19
CA GLN A 140 -35.74 -6.76 22.62
C GLN A 140 -36.49 -8.06 22.32
N LYS A 141 -37.36 -8.52 23.24
CA LYS A 141 -38.21 -9.71 23.03
C LYS A 141 -39.13 -9.53 21.83
N ILE A 142 -39.85 -8.41 21.76
CA ILE A 142 -40.76 -8.11 20.64
C ILE A 142 -39.99 -8.12 19.32
N LEU A 143 -38.80 -7.49 19.26
CA LEU A 143 -37.99 -7.44 18.04
C LEU A 143 -37.47 -8.82 17.59
N ILE A 144 -37.16 -9.70 18.54
CA ILE A 144 -36.79 -11.09 18.23
C ILE A 144 -38.00 -11.84 17.67
N GLU A 145 -39.15 -11.74 18.33
CA GLU A 145 -40.36 -12.51 18.03
C GLU A 145 -41.04 -12.05 16.72
N THR A 146 -41.16 -10.74 16.50
CA THR A 146 -41.92 -10.19 15.37
C THR A 146 -41.08 -9.96 14.11
N ALA A 147 -39.80 -9.59 14.25
CA ALA A 147 -38.96 -9.23 13.11
C ALA A 147 -37.93 -10.31 12.74
N GLY A 148 -37.89 -11.44 13.48
CA GLY A 148 -36.85 -12.46 13.33
C GLY A 148 -35.44 -11.88 13.53
N ALA A 149 -35.32 -10.80 14.31
CA ALA A 149 -34.08 -10.06 14.43
C ALA A 149 -33.05 -10.85 15.24
N LYS A 150 -31.90 -11.15 14.62
CA LYS A 150 -30.75 -11.72 15.33
C LYS A 150 -30.04 -10.61 16.13
N ILE A 151 -30.43 -10.45 17.39
CA ILE A 151 -29.75 -9.53 18.32
C ILE A 151 -28.71 -10.23 19.22
N SER A 152 -28.59 -11.56 19.16
CA SER A 152 -27.64 -12.37 19.94
C SER A 152 -26.16 -12.02 19.70
N TYR A 153 -25.32 -12.17 20.73
CA TYR A 153 -23.87 -11.90 20.68
C TYR A 153 -23.09 -12.77 21.69
N PRO A 154 -21.75 -12.88 21.59
CA PRO A 154 -20.96 -13.67 22.53
C PRO A 154 -21.19 -13.21 23.98
N GLY A 155 -21.65 -14.13 24.85
CA GLY A 155 -22.02 -13.83 26.24
C GLY A 155 -23.51 -13.55 26.49
N SER A 156 -24.34 -13.42 25.45
CA SER A 156 -25.80 -13.43 25.55
C SER A 156 -26.42 -14.13 24.35
N ALA A 157 -26.71 -15.43 24.50
CA ALA A 157 -27.23 -16.28 23.43
C ALA A 157 -28.58 -15.80 22.88
N THR A 158 -29.39 -15.14 23.72
CA THR A 158 -30.66 -14.52 23.31
C THR A 158 -30.48 -13.10 22.78
N GLY A 159 -29.39 -12.41 23.14
CA GLY A 159 -29.19 -10.99 22.85
C GLY A 159 -30.08 -10.06 23.66
N ILE A 160 -30.79 -10.59 24.65
CA ILE A 160 -31.62 -9.84 25.59
C ILE A 160 -30.75 -9.51 26.80
N ASP A 161 -30.37 -8.24 26.94
CA ASP A 161 -29.49 -7.76 28.01
C ASP A 161 -30.07 -6.54 28.75
N GLY A 162 -31.22 -6.03 28.29
CA GLY A 162 -31.86 -4.84 28.82
C GLY A 162 -31.08 -3.55 28.52
N LYS A 163 -30.12 -3.57 27.59
CA LYS A 163 -29.37 -2.39 27.15
C LYS A 163 -29.72 -2.01 25.71
N TYR A 164 -30.00 -0.73 25.49
CA TYR A 164 -30.30 -0.21 24.17
C TYR A 164 -28.99 0.09 23.43
N GLY A 165 -28.44 -0.91 22.74
CA GLY A 165 -27.21 -0.80 21.95
C GLY A 165 -27.46 -0.74 20.44
N SER A 166 -26.37 -0.73 19.67
CA SER A 166 -26.40 -0.67 18.20
C SER A 166 -27.18 -1.81 17.55
N ARG A 167 -27.19 -3.02 18.15
CA ARG A 167 -27.95 -4.18 17.66
C ARG A 167 -29.46 -4.03 17.86
N THR A 168 -29.89 -3.63 19.06
CA THR A 168 -31.30 -3.32 19.36
C THR A 168 -31.80 -2.20 18.45
N HIS A 169 -30.99 -1.16 18.26
CA HIS A 169 -31.28 -0.07 17.34
C HIS A 169 -31.45 -0.57 15.89
N ALA A 170 -30.50 -1.37 15.38
CA ALA A 170 -30.57 -1.89 14.01
C ALA A 170 -31.78 -2.83 13.78
N ALA A 171 -32.15 -3.61 14.79
CA ALA A 171 -33.35 -4.46 14.76
C ALA A 171 -34.64 -3.62 14.72
N LEU A 172 -34.73 -2.59 15.56
CA LEU A 172 -35.86 -1.66 15.56
C LEU A 172 -35.99 -0.92 14.23
N ALA A 173 -34.88 -0.35 13.74
CA ALA A 173 -34.83 0.33 12.45
C ALA A 173 -35.30 -0.55 11.29
N ARG A 174 -34.89 -1.84 11.28
CA ARG A 174 -35.34 -2.80 10.27
C ARG A 174 -36.85 -3.05 10.34
N THR A 175 -37.39 -3.24 11.54
CA THR A 175 -38.83 -3.47 11.77
C THR A 175 -39.65 -2.29 11.24
N LEU A 176 -39.25 -1.07 11.60
CA LEU A 176 -39.91 0.15 11.12
C LEU A 176 -39.87 0.26 9.60
N ARG A 177 -38.76 -0.12 8.95
CA ARG A 177 -38.67 -0.15 7.47
C ARG A 177 -39.57 -1.19 6.82
N GLN A 178 -39.73 -2.36 7.43
CA GLN A 178 -40.62 -3.40 6.90
C GLN A 178 -42.08 -2.91 6.88
N GLU A 179 -42.51 -2.23 7.96
CA GLU A 179 -43.83 -1.61 7.98
C GLU A 179 -43.96 -0.45 6.99
N LEU A 180 -42.91 0.37 6.88
CA LEU A 180 -42.87 1.46 5.91
C LEU A 180 -43.01 0.96 4.47
N ALA A 181 -42.35 -0.15 4.15
CA ALA A 181 -42.44 -0.79 2.84
C ALA A 181 -43.84 -1.37 2.60
N ALA A 182 -44.47 -1.98 3.61
CA ALA A 182 -45.83 -2.49 3.51
C ALA A 182 -46.87 -1.38 3.28
N LEU A 183 -46.67 -0.20 3.90
CA LEU A 183 -47.50 0.99 3.67
C LEU A 183 -47.35 1.60 2.29
N SER A 184 -46.20 1.36 1.64
CA SER A 184 -45.91 1.88 0.31
C SER A 184 -46.51 1.01 -0.81
N LEU A 185 -47.23 -0.06 -0.47
CA LEU A 185 -47.79 -1.05 -1.39
C LEU A 185 -49.27 -1.33 -1.01
N PRO A 186 -50.20 -0.42 -1.32
CA PRO A 186 -51.06 -0.71 -2.47
C PRO A 186 -51.56 0.55 -3.23
N ASN A 187 -51.76 0.41 -4.54
CA ASN A 187 -52.50 1.33 -5.43
C ASN A 187 -51.86 2.64 -5.90
N GLN A 188 -50.55 2.68 -6.10
CA GLN A 188 -50.03 3.43 -7.24
C GLN A 188 -49.25 2.47 -8.13
N ALA A 189 -49.75 2.27 -9.36
CA ALA A 189 -48.91 1.81 -10.45
C ALA A 189 -47.75 2.80 -10.54
N GLN A 190 -46.63 2.48 -9.87
CA GLN A 190 -45.40 3.23 -10.01
C GLN A 190 -45.07 3.13 -11.50
N ALA A 191 -45.10 4.26 -12.19
CA ALA A 191 -44.41 4.38 -13.45
C ALA A 191 -43.03 3.74 -13.27
N PRO A 192 -42.60 2.84 -14.18
CA PRO A 192 -41.35 2.12 -14.03
C PRO A 192 -40.27 3.14 -13.69
N LYS A 193 -39.59 2.94 -12.54
CA LYS A 193 -38.46 3.79 -12.17
C LYS A 193 -37.55 3.86 -13.40
N PRO A 194 -37.19 5.06 -13.89
CA PRO A 194 -36.39 5.17 -15.08
C PRO A 194 -35.12 4.35 -14.90
N ALA A 195 -34.87 3.47 -15.87
CA ALA A 195 -33.70 2.61 -15.88
C ALA A 195 -32.44 3.47 -15.71
N LEU A 196 -31.49 3.00 -14.90
CA LEU A 196 -30.23 3.73 -14.70
C LEU A 196 -29.48 3.85 -16.03
N SER A 197 -29.00 5.05 -16.36
CA SER A 197 -28.07 5.24 -17.48
C SER A 197 -26.71 4.61 -17.18
N SER A 198 -25.89 4.37 -18.20
CA SER A 198 -24.51 3.91 -18.05
C SER A 198 -23.69 4.77 -17.09
N GLU A 199 -23.93 6.08 -17.08
CA GLU A 199 -23.25 7.06 -16.24
C GLU A 199 -23.70 6.93 -14.78
N GLN A 200 -24.99 6.67 -14.55
CA GLN A 200 -25.51 6.40 -13.21
C GLN A 200 -25.01 5.05 -12.67
N ILE A 201 -24.90 4.02 -13.52
CA ILE A 201 -24.29 2.73 -13.15
C ILE A 201 -22.82 2.92 -12.77
N LYS A 202 -22.05 3.72 -13.53
CA LYS A 202 -20.65 4.07 -13.21
C LYS A 202 -20.54 4.77 -11.85
N ALA A 203 -21.45 5.70 -11.55
CA ALA A 203 -21.43 6.46 -10.29
C ALA A 203 -21.86 5.63 -9.07
N LEU A 204 -22.66 4.57 -9.27
CA LEU A 204 -23.13 3.67 -8.21
C LEU A 204 -22.21 2.49 -7.95
N LEU A 205 -21.22 2.27 -8.83
CA LEU A 205 -20.24 1.21 -8.69
C LEU A 205 -19.19 1.63 -7.63
N PRO A 206 -19.08 0.89 -6.51
CA PRO A 206 -18.16 1.21 -5.42
C PRO A 206 -16.70 1.22 -5.89
N SER A 207 -15.85 2.10 -5.35
CA SER A 207 -14.39 1.91 -5.47
C SER A 207 -13.97 0.56 -4.87
N THR A 208 -12.76 0.10 -5.16
CA THR A 208 -12.21 -1.19 -4.66
C THR A 208 -12.27 -1.35 -3.13
N GLN A 209 -12.43 -0.25 -2.38
CA GLN A 209 -12.54 -0.22 -0.93
C GLN A 209 -13.99 -0.18 -0.39
N GLN A 210 -15.01 0.00 -1.23
CA GLN A 210 -16.41 0.06 -0.78
C GLN A 210 -17.09 -1.33 -0.78
N SER A 211 -17.98 -1.54 0.19
CA SER A 211 -18.49 -2.87 0.53
C SER A 211 -19.26 -3.59 -0.57
N LEU A 212 -19.12 -4.92 -0.63
CA LEU A 212 -19.89 -5.87 -1.45
C LEU A 212 -21.43 -5.66 -1.41
N LYS A 213 -21.95 -5.01 -0.36
CA LYS A 213 -23.37 -4.63 -0.24
C LYS A 213 -23.84 -3.67 -1.34
N SER A 214 -22.95 -2.82 -1.86
CA SER A 214 -23.29 -1.88 -2.93
C SER A 214 -23.54 -2.60 -4.27
N LEU A 215 -22.87 -3.73 -4.52
CA LEU A 215 -23.06 -4.53 -5.73
C LEU A 215 -24.44 -5.18 -5.81
N ALA A 216 -24.98 -5.60 -4.66
CA ALA A 216 -26.33 -6.18 -4.60
C ALA A 216 -27.45 -5.14 -4.67
N ARG A 217 -27.15 -3.88 -4.33
CA ARG A 217 -28.06 -2.78 -4.62
C ARG A 217 -28.09 -2.50 -6.12
N LEU A 218 -26.91 -2.51 -6.75
CA LEU A 218 -26.76 -2.30 -8.18
C LEU A 218 -27.50 -3.36 -9.00
N SER A 219 -27.41 -4.64 -8.65
CA SER A 219 -28.09 -5.73 -9.39
C SER A 219 -29.61 -5.55 -9.47
N ARG A 220 -30.23 -5.06 -8.39
CA ARG A 220 -31.67 -4.72 -8.34
C ARG A 220 -32.03 -3.45 -9.12
N GLN A 221 -31.08 -2.58 -9.37
CA GLN A 221 -31.27 -1.31 -10.09
C GLN A 221 -30.85 -1.38 -11.56
N LEU A 222 -30.31 -2.52 -12.03
CA LEU A 222 -29.99 -2.71 -13.44
C LEU A 222 -31.25 -2.52 -14.31
N PRO A 223 -31.11 -1.88 -15.49
CA PRO A 223 -32.16 -1.86 -16.51
C PRO A 223 -32.67 -3.28 -16.79
N ASP A 224 -33.99 -3.46 -16.93
CA ASP A 224 -34.58 -4.77 -17.20
C ASP A 224 -34.08 -5.38 -18.52
N SER A 225 -33.78 -4.55 -19.52
CA SER A 225 -33.15 -4.98 -20.76
C SER A 225 -31.77 -5.59 -20.55
N LEU A 226 -30.92 -4.95 -19.74
CA LEU A 226 -29.59 -5.47 -19.40
C LEU A 226 -29.68 -6.71 -18.52
N ARG A 227 -30.60 -6.73 -17.55
CA ARG A 227 -30.84 -7.91 -16.71
C ARG A 227 -31.32 -9.10 -17.56
N ALA A 228 -32.20 -8.87 -18.54
CA ALA A 228 -32.63 -9.89 -19.49
C ALA A 228 -31.48 -10.38 -20.38
N GLN A 229 -30.62 -9.48 -20.86
CA GLN A 229 -29.43 -9.84 -21.64
C GLN A 229 -28.45 -10.72 -20.83
N ILE A 230 -28.14 -10.33 -19.59
CA ILE A 230 -27.27 -11.12 -18.71
C ILE A 230 -27.95 -12.45 -18.38
N GLY A 231 -29.23 -12.44 -17.98
CA GLY A 231 -30.00 -13.62 -17.60
C GLY A 231 -30.37 -14.57 -18.74
N ALA A 232 -30.07 -14.23 -20.00
CA ALA A 232 -30.39 -15.05 -21.17
C ALA A 232 -29.68 -16.43 -21.18
N THR A 233 -28.68 -16.62 -20.32
CA THR A 233 -27.96 -17.89 -20.14
C THR A 233 -28.16 -18.42 -18.71
N PRO A 234 -28.11 -19.75 -18.49
CA PRO A 234 -28.15 -20.32 -17.14
C PRO A 234 -27.06 -19.74 -16.22
N GLU A 235 -25.85 -19.54 -16.74
CA GLU A 235 -24.74 -18.97 -15.97
C GLU A 235 -24.95 -17.48 -15.64
N GLY A 236 -25.52 -16.71 -16.55
CA GLY A 236 -25.84 -15.32 -16.29
C GLY A 236 -26.99 -15.16 -15.28
N SER A 237 -27.96 -16.08 -15.28
CA SER A 237 -28.97 -16.16 -14.22
C SER A 237 -28.34 -16.49 -12.86
N ALA A 238 -27.43 -17.47 -12.80
CA ALA A 238 -26.70 -17.80 -11.57
C ALA A 238 -25.80 -16.64 -11.09
N PHE A 239 -25.20 -15.88 -12.01
CA PHE A 239 -24.45 -14.68 -11.71
C PHE A 239 -25.34 -13.60 -11.06
N LEU A 240 -26.53 -13.33 -11.62
CA LEU A 240 -27.48 -12.37 -11.05
C LEU A 240 -27.98 -12.80 -9.68
N GLU A 241 -28.27 -14.09 -9.48
CA GLU A 241 -28.63 -14.65 -8.17
C GLU A 241 -27.48 -14.49 -7.16
N THR A 242 -26.25 -14.75 -7.59
CA THR A 242 -25.06 -14.60 -6.74
C THR A 242 -24.82 -13.14 -6.35
N LEU A 243 -24.98 -12.20 -7.29
CA LEU A 243 -24.94 -10.77 -6.96
C LEU A 243 -26.05 -10.37 -5.99
N ALA A 244 -27.26 -10.92 -6.13
CA ALA A 244 -28.39 -10.65 -5.24
C ALA A 244 -28.11 -11.11 -3.81
N LYS A 245 -27.42 -12.24 -3.59
CA LYS A 245 -27.02 -12.71 -2.24
C LYS A 245 -26.26 -11.66 -1.44
N GLY A 246 -25.54 -10.75 -2.12
CA GLY A 246 -24.82 -9.64 -1.50
C GLY A 246 -25.72 -8.64 -0.74
N SER A 247 -27.04 -8.66 -0.96
CA SER A 247 -27.99 -7.81 -0.23
C SER A 247 -28.32 -8.36 1.14
N ASP A 248 -28.25 -9.69 1.28
CA ASP A 248 -28.71 -10.41 2.45
C ASP A 248 -27.53 -10.78 3.35
N ARG A 249 -26.37 -11.05 2.74
CA ARG A 249 -25.11 -11.39 3.43
C ARG A 249 -23.89 -10.92 2.64
N PRO A 250 -22.73 -10.74 3.30
CA PRO A 250 -21.46 -10.62 2.57
C PRO A 250 -21.25 -11.81 1.61
N LEU A 251 -20.72 -11.54 0.42
CA LEU A 251 -20.33 -12.58 -0.53
C LEU A 251 -19.08 -13.30 0.00
N ASN A 252 -19.10 -14.63 -0.01
CA ASN A 252 -17.97 -15.46 0.39
C ASN A 252 -17.07 -15.77 -0.83
N LYS A 253 -15.97 -16.48 -0.59
CA LYS A 253 -15.01 -16.86 -1.64
C LYS A 253 -15.68 -17.60 -2.82
N SER A 254 -16.63 -18.49 -2.54
CA SER A 254 -17.34 -19.25 -3.58
C SER A 254 -18.27 -18.38 -4.42
N ASP A 255 -18.97 -17.43 -3.80
CA ASP A 255 -19.79 -16.45 -4.52
C ASP A 255 -18.91 -15.59 -5.46
N LEU A 256 -17.73 -15.19 -4.98
CA LEU A 256 -16.79 -14.39 -5.77
C LEU A 256 -16.19 -15.18 -6.93
N ILE A 257 -15.84 -16.46 -6.74
CA ILE A 257 -15.41 -17.34 -7.84
C ILE A 257 -16.52 -17.48 -8.88
N ALA A 258 -17.79 -17.62 -8.47
CA ALA A 258 -18.91 -17.70 -9.41
C ALA A 258 -19.06 -16.41 -10.24
N ILE A 259 -18.92 -15.24 -9.60
CA ILE A 259 -18.90 -13.94 -10.27
C ILE A 259 -17.74 -13.85 -11.27
N GLN A 260 -16.53 -14.16 -10.84
CA GLN A 260 -15.32 -14.10 -11.68
C GLN A 260 -15.39 -15.07 -12.85
N THR A 261 -15.94 -16.27 -12.64
CA THR A 261 -16.13 -17.28 -13.69
C THR A 261 -17.04 -16.75 -14.79
N TYR A 262 -18.15 -16.13 -14.42
CA TYR A 262 -19.04 -15.50 -15.39
C TYR A 262 -18.34 -14.36 -16.14
N LEU A 263 -17.60 -13.50 -15.44
CA LEU A 263 -16.86 -12.40 -16.07
C LEU A 263 -15.81 -12.90 -17.08
N VAL A 264 -15.05 -13.94 -16.74
CA VAL A 264 -14.09 -14.57 -17.68
C VAL A 264 -14.81 -15.15 -18.90
N LYS A 265 -15.97 -15.81 -18.72
CA LYS A 265 -16.81 -16.29 -19.83
C LYS A 265 -17.32 -15.15 -20.73
N GLN A 266 -17.49 -13.94 -20.18
CA GLN A 266 -17.83 -12.73 -20.94
C GLN A 266 -16.60 -12.04 -21.57
N GLY A 267 -15.44 -12.70 -21.57
CA GLY A 267 -14.20 -12.21 -22.17
C GLY A 267 -13.36 -11.29 -21.26
N ALA A 268 -13.67 -11.19 -19.97
CA ALA A 268 -12.88 -10.37 -19.05
C ALA A 268 -11.51 -11.01 -18.73
N GLN A 269 -10.46 -10.21 -18.79
CA GLN A 269 -9.08 -10.64 -18.48
C GLN A 269 -8.79 -10.53 -16.99
N LEU A 270 -9.23 -11.53 -16.23
CA LEU A 270 -9.00 -11.57 -14.78
C LEU A 270 -7.66 -12.19 -14.39
N ARG A 271 -6.92 -12.80 -15.32
CA ARG A 271 -5.64 -13.47 -15.04
C ARG A 271 -4.60 -12.49 -14.51
N TYR A 272 -3.82 -12.92 -13.53
CA TYR A 272 -2.66 -12.19 -13.03
C TYR A 272 -1.64 -13.17 -12.44
N PRO A 273 -0.37 -12.75 -12.23
CA PRO A 273 0.67 -13.64 -11.70
C PRO A 273 0.23 -14.35 -10.42
N GLY A 274 0.35 -15.68 -10.38
CA GLY A 274 -0.11 -16.53 -9.27
C GLY A 274 -1.56 -17.05 -9.39
N HIS A 275 -2.37 -16.48 -10.28
CA HIS A 275 -3.75 -16.89 -10.54
C HIS A 275 -4.02 -16.97 -12.06
N ALA A 276 -3.57 -18.08 -12.67
CA ALA A 276 -3.64 -18.32 -14.11
C ALA A 276 -5.05 -18.23 -14.71
N THR A 277 -6.09 -18.45 -13.91
CA THR A 277 -7.50 -18.32 -14.31
C THR A 277 -8.11 -16.97 -13.92
N GLY A 278 -7.48 -16.22 -13.00
CA GLY A 278 -8.07 -15.03 -12.38
C GLY A 278 -9.23 -15.32 -11.41
N LEU A 279 -9.46 -16.58 -11.05
CA LEU A 279 -10.54 -17.05 -10.16
C LEU A 279 -10.02 -17.24 -8.72
N ASP A 280 -9.58 -16.16 -8.10
CA ASP A 280 -9.00 -16.17 -6.74
C ASP A 280 -10.06 -16.15 -5.62
N GLY A 281 -11.31 -15.83 -5.94
CA GLY A 281 -12.39 -15.64 -4.98
C GLY A 281 -12.21 -14.40 -4.11
N GLN A 282 -11.44 -13.42 -4.57
CA GLN A 282 -11.25 -12.12 -3.96
C GLN A 282 -11.89 -11.03 -4.82
N TYR A 283 -12.58 -10.08 -4.17
CA TYR A 283 -13.17 -8.94 -4.86
C TYR A 283 -12.13 -7.84 -5.05
N GLY A 284 -11.18 -8.07 -5.96
CA GLY A 284 -10.12 -7.13 -6.30
C GLY A 284 -10.48 -6.18 -7.45
N LYS A 285 -9.53 -5.31 -7.80
CA LYS A 285 -9.68 -4.30 -8.87
C LYS A 285 -10.05 -4.90 -10.23
N ARG A 286 -9.49 -6.05 -10.60
CA ARG A 286 -9.79 -6.74 -11.87
C ARG A 286 -11.24 -7.19 -11.93
N THR A 287 -11.73 -7.84 -10.87
CA THR A 287 -13.15 -8.22 -10.72
C THR A 287 -14.05 -6.99 -10.80
N TYR A 288 -13.68 -5.90 -10.13
CA TYR A 288 -14.41 -4.63 -10.19
C TYR A 288 -14.47 -4.04 -11.60
N LEU A 289 -13.34 -3.91 -12.30
CA LEU A 289 -13.28 -3.34 -13.65
C LEU A 289 -14.07 -4.18 -14.65
N ALA A 290 -13.93 -5.50 -14.58
CA ALA A 290 -14.68 -6.43 -15.41
C ALA A 290 -16.19 -6.35 -15.14
N LEU A 291 -16.60 -6.27 -13.87
CA LEU A 291 -17.99 -6.08 -13.51
C LEU A 291 -18.53 -4.73 -14.01
N ARG A 292 -17.74 -3.66 -13.90
CA ARG A 292 -18.11 -2.35 -14.46
C ARG A 292 -18.29 -2.41 -15.96
N GLU A 293 -17.37 -3.05 -16.68
CA GLU A 293 -17.43 -3.20 -18.12
C GLU A 293 -18.70 -3.96 -18.53
N LEU A 294 -18.95 -5.14 -17.94
CA LEU A 294 -20.16 -5.93 -18.17
C LEU A 294 -21.44 -5.12 -17.91
N LEU A 295 -21.51 -4.38 -16.81
CA LEU A 295 -22.72 -3.65 -16.42
C LEU A 295 -22.94 -2.35 -17.20
N THR A 296 -21.91 -1.84 -17.88
CA THR A 296 -22.03 -0.60 -18.69
C THR A 296 -22.13 -0.88 -20.18
N GLN A 297 -21.54 -1.98 -20.66
CA GLN A 297 -21.49 -2.34 -22.07
C GLN A 297 -22.38 -3.54 -22.43
N GLY A 298 -22.88 -4.26 -21.42
CA GLY A 298 -23.62 -5.51 -21.63
C GLY A 298 -22.69 -6.72 -21.82
N PRO A 299 -23.28 -7.94 -21.88
CA PRO A 299 -22.53 -9.14 -22.21
C PRO A 299 -21.95 -9.04 -23.62
N LYS A 300 -20.66 -9.36 -23.78
CA LYS A 300 -20.05 -9.42 -25.10
C LYS A 300 -20.56 -10.68 -25.81
N GLN A 301 -20.98 -10.55 -27.07
CA GLN A 301 -21.20 -11.74 -27.91
C GLN A 301 -19.84 -12.41 -28.14
N VAL A 302 -19.52 -13.38 -27.28
CA VAL A 302 -18.36 -14.23 -27.50
C VAL A 302 -18.71 -15.11 -28.70
N SER A 303 -18.08 -14.86 -29.84
CA SER A 303 -18.26 -15.73 -31.00
C SER A 303 -17.83 -17.13 -30.60
N ASN A 304 -18.70 -18.12 -30.77
CA ASN A 304 -18.45 -19.54 -30.49
C ASN A 304 -17.37 -20.16 -31.40
N ALA A 305 -16.58 -19.35 -32.12
CA ALA A 305 -15.33 -19.83 -32.68
C ALA A 305 -14.46 -20.28 -31.49
N PRO A 306 -13.87 -21.49 -31.52
CA PRO A 306 -12.85 -21.85 -30.56
C PRO A 306 -11.80 -20.75 -30.59
N GLN A 307 -11.84 -19.87 -29.59
CA GLN A 307 -10.64 -19.14 -29.25
C GLN A 307 -9.74 -20.24 -28.70
N ASP A 308 -8.83 -20.72 -29.55
CA ASP A 308 -7.62 -21.35 -29.05
C ASP A 308 -7.19 -20.54 -27.82
N PRO A 309 -6.87 -21.19 -26.68
CA PRO A 309 -6.36 -20.46 -25.53
C PRO A 309 -5.35 -19.48 -26.10
N PRO A 310 -5.49 -18.15 -25.88
CA PRO A 310 -4.58 -17.19 -26.48
C PRO A 310 -3.22 -17.75 -26.18
N ALA A 311 -2.48 -18.13 -27.25
CA ALA A 311 -1.20 -18.79 -27.10
C ALA A 311 -0.50 -18.02 -26.00
N ALA A 312 -0.05 -18.73 -24.95
CA ALA A 312 0.84 -18.13 -23.97
C ALA A 312 1.76 -17.25 -24.80
N HIS A 313 1.71 -15.92 -24.56
CA HIS A 313 2.36 -14.92 -25.42
C HIS A 313 3.57 -15.58 -26.04
N PRO A 314 3.67 -15.73 -27.37
CA PRO A 314 4.80 -16.39 -27.96
C PRO A 314 6.00 -15.83 -27.23
N THR A 315 6.68 -16.70 -26.49
CA THR A 315 8.01 -16.46 -25.99
C THR A 315 8.88 -16.55 -27.22
N GLU A 316 8.60 -15.66 -28.19
CA GLU A 316 9.58 -15.24 -29.15
C GLU A 316 10.66 -14.64 -28.28
N ALA A 317 11.73 -15.42 -28.09
CA ALA A 317 13.02 -14.90 -27.68
C ALA A 317 13.19 -13.56 -28.38
N PRO A 318 13.54 -12.48 -27.67
CA PRO A 318 13.44 -11.12 -28.18
C PRO A 318 14.11 -11.08 -29.55
N THR A 319 13.28 -11.05 -30.60
CA THR A 319 13.77 -10.82 -31.95
C THR A 319 14.46 -9.48 -31.87
N LYS A 320 15.75 -9.47 -32.23
CA LYS A 320 16.64 -8.30 -32.28
C LYS A 320 15.80 -7.01 -32.37
N PRO A 321 15.87 -6.11 -31.36
CA PRO A 321 15.05 -4.90 -31.35
C PRO A 321 15.13 -4.26 -32.73
N PRO A 322 13.99 -3.98 -33.40
CA PRO A 322 14.02 -3.32 -34.69
C PRO A 322 14.91 -2.09 -34.54
N ALA A 323 15.91 -1.96 -35.42
CA ALA A 323 16.86 -0.86 -35.36
C ALA A 323 16.08 0.44 -35.22
N SER A 324 16.13 1.04 -34.04
CA SER A 324 15.28 2.18 -33.72
C SER A 324 15.63 3.29 -34.71
N PRO A 325 14.71 3.74 -35.58
CA PRO A 325 14.95 4.93 -36.37
C PRO A 325 15.30 6.04 -35.40
N SER A 326 16.31 6.86 -35.73
CA SER A 326 16.83 7.94 -34.89
C SER A 326 15.67 8.69 -34.25
N ASN A 327 15.37 8.39 -32.99
CA ASN A 327 14.27 9.01 -32.28
C ASN A 327 14.74 10.43 -31.96
N PRO A 328 14.15 11.48 -32.56
CA PRO A 328 14.55 12.86 -32.27
C PRO A 328 14.32 13.23 -30.79
N ASN A 329 13.59 12.40 -30.04
CA ASN A 329 13.39 12.51 -28.60
C ASN A 329 14.25 11.52 -27.79
N ALA A 330 15.32 10.94 -28.36
CA ALA A 330 16.26 10.12 -27.59
C ALA A 330 16.89 10.97 -26.47
N GLY A 331 16.91 10.45 -25.25
CA GLY A 331 17.67 11.05 -24.16
C GLY A 331 19.15 10.72 -24.27
N PRO A 332 19.99 11.27 -23.37
CA PRO A 332 21.33 10.73 -23.17
C PRO A 332 21.27 9.25 -22.80
N TYR A 333 22.22 8.46 -23.30
CA TYR A 333 22.33 7.03 -22.99
C TYR A 333 23.13 6.83 -21.71
N PRO A 334 22.79 5.85 -20.85
CA PRO A 334 23.77 5.37 -19.89
C PRO A 334 25.13 5.07 -20.57
N ARG A 335 26.23 5.16 -19.83
CA ARG A 335 27.59 4.83 -20.31
C ARG A 335 27.81 3.34 -20.49
N TYR A 336 26.99 2.71 -21.33
CA TYR A 336 27.10 1.30 -21.69
C TYR A 336 28.46 0.96 -22.31
N ASP A 337 29.15 1.93 -22.93
CA ASP A 337 30.54 1.79 -23.36
C ASP A 337 31.46 1.37 -22.21
N ARG A 338 31.29 2.00 -21.04
CA ARG A 338 32.09 1.73 -19.84
C ARG A 338 31.59 0.49 -19.11
N MET A 339 30.27 0.31 -19.00
CA MET A 339 29.70 -0.86 -18.29
C MET A 339 30.00 -2.20 -18.97
N LEU A 340 30.23 -2.22 -20.29
CA LEU A 340 30.43 -3.45 -21.06
C LEU A 340 31.89 -3.66 -21.48
N GLU A 341 32.82 -2.84 -20.98
CA GLU A 341 34.22 -2.82 -21.40
C GLU A 341 34.96 -4.14 -21.10
N ASP A 342 34.54 -4.86 -20.06
CA ASP A 342 35.07 -6.13 -19.59
C ASP A 342 34.27 -7.35 -20.08
N GLN A 343 33.35 -7.14 -21.03
CA GLN A 343 32.48 -8.17 -21.61
C GLN A 343 31.47 -8.77 -20.61
N LEU A 344 31.19 -8.08 -19.51
CA LEU A 344 30.22 -8.52 -18.52
C LEU A 344 29.30 -7.38 -18.08
N LEU A 345 27.98 -7.59 -18.21
CA LEU A 345 26.97 -6.74 -17.59
C LEU A 345 26.54 -7.34 -16.24
N ASP A 346 27.07 -6.80 -15.14
CA ASP A 346 26.75 -7.24 -13.79
C ASP A 346 25.64 -6.38 -13.16
N ILE A 347 24.57 -7.04 -12.74
CA ILE A 347 23.36 -6.40 -12.23
C ILE A 347 23.08 -6.95 -10.83
N THR A 348 22.86 -6.07 -9.86
CA THR A 348 22.28 -6.45 -8.56
C THR A 348 20.82 -6.00 -8.51
N MET A 349 19.91 -6.93 -8.24
CA MET A 349 18.49 -6.67 -8.01
C MET A 349 18.10 -7.00 -6.58
N ALA A 350 17.54 -6.03 -5.87
CA ALA A 350 17.21 -6.15 -4.47
C ALA A 350 15.73 -5.83 -4.23
N ILE A 351 15.04 -6.75 -3.55
CA ILE A 351 13.68 -6.53 -3.04
C ILE A 351 13.79 -6.06 -1.59
N GLY A 352 13.04 -5.04 -1.21
CA GLY A 352 12.95 -4.59 0.17
C GLY A 352 12.06 -5.50 1.00
N TYR A 353 12.13 -5.36 2.32
CA TYR A 353 11.22 -6.07 3.22
C TYR A 353 9.87 -5.34 3.30
N ASP A 354 8.78 -6.05 3.58
CA ASP A 354 7.45 -5.44 3.80
C ASP A 354 6.94 -5.75 5.21
N GLU A 355 6.73 -4.71 6.04
CA GLU A 355 6.23 -4.84 7.42
C GLU A 355 4.71 -4.91 7.52
N GLY A 356 4.02 -5.08 6.38
CA GLY A 356 2.58 -5.06 6.32
C GLY A 356 1.94 -5.90 7.43
N ALA A 357 0.77 -5.45 7.91
CA ALA A 357 -0.04 -6.18 8.90
C ALA A 357 -0.17 -7.67 8.52
N PRO A 358 -0.52 -8.60 9.42
CA PRO A 358 -0.49 -10.05 9.14
C PRO A 358 -1.20 -10.58 7.87
N GLY A 359 -2.02 -9.75 7.18
CA GLY A 359 -2.58 -10.06 5.84
C GLY A 359 -1.76 -9.56 4.63
N TYR A 360 -0.77 -8.71 4.85
CA TYR A 360 0.22 -8.19 3.89
C TYR A 360 1.64 -8.70 4.18
N ALA A 361 1.89 -9.26 5.38
CA ALA A 361 3.12 -9.92 5.80
C ALA A 361 3.47 -11.14 4.92
N SER A 362 3.90 -10.86 3.69
CA SER A 362 4.44 -11.78 2.67
C SER A 362 4.50 -11.10 1.29
N ALA A 363 4.12 -9.83 1.14
CA ALA A 363 4.10 -9.16 -0.15
C ALA A 363 5.50 -9.15 -0.79
N ASN A 364 6.56 -9.03 0.03
CA ASN A 364 7.93 -9.21 -0.42
C ASN A 364 8.20 -10.64 -0.91
N LEU A 365 7.78 -11.68 -0.19
CA LEU A 365 7.96 -13.08 -0.60
C LEU A 365 7.29 -13.38 -1.95
N ASP A 366 6.09 -12.82 -2.16
CA ASP A 366 5.40 -12.94 -3.44
C ASP A 366 6.14 -12.18 -4.56
N ALA A 367 6.68 -11.00 -4.28
CA ALA A 367 7.51 -10.24 -5.22
C ALA A 367 8.82 -10.96 -5.54
N GLU A 368 9.49 -11.55 -4.55
CA GLU A 368 10.71 -12.35 -4.71
C GLU A 368 10.48 -13.56 -5.62
N ARG A 369 9.36 -14.26 -5.44
CA ARG A 369 8.98 -15.41 -6.29
C ARG A 369 8.73 -14.96 -7.73
N ARG A 370 7.94 -13.89 -7.93
CA ARG A 370 7.65 -13.36 -9.27
C ARG A 370 8.92 -12.87 -9.96
N LEU A 371 9.75 -12.12 -9.26
CA LEU A 371 11.01 -11.61 -9.78
C LEU A 371 11.89 -12.75 -10.34
N SER A 372 12.05 -13.84 -9.58
CA SER A 372 12.77 -15.02 -10.05
C SER A 372 12.15 -15.63 -11.32
N GLN A 373 10.83 -15.82 -11.35
CA GLN A 373 10.12 -16.36 -12.51
C GLN A 373 10.28 -15.46 -13.74
N ASP A 374 10.19 -14.15 -13.55
CA ASP A 374 10.28 -13.18 -14.62
C ASP A 374 11.71 -13.02 -15.15
N ILE A 375 12.74 -13.16 -14.30
CA ILE A 375 14.14 -13.26 -14.73
C ILE A 375 14.34 -14.52 -15.59
N GLU A 376 13.86 -15.68 -15.14
CA GLU A 376 13.98 -16.95 -15.88
C GLU A 376 13.24 -16.91 -17.22
N SER A 377 12.06 -16.29 -17.26
CA SER A 377 11.27 -16.12 -18.50
C SER A 377 12.00 -15.33 -19.59
N ARG A 378 13.01 -14.52 -19.20
CA ARG A 378 13.87 -13.75 -20.10
C ARG A 378 15.09 -14.53 -20.59
N GLY A 379 15.13 -15.83 -20.30
CA GLY A 379 16.18 -16.75 -20.73
C GLY A 379 17.43 -16.73 -19.85
N PHE A 380 17.36 -16.11 -18.67
CA PHE A 380 18.39 -16.29 -17.66
C PHE A 380 18.23 -17.66 -17.00
N LYS A 381 19.35 -18.28 -16.64
CA LYS A 381 19.39 -19.55 -15.90
C LYS A 381 20.01 -19.33 -14.54
N GLN A 382 19.43 -19.90 -13.49
CA GLN A 382 20.04 -19.86 -12.17
C GLN A 382 21.30 -20.73 -12.17
N ASP A 383 22.48 -20.11 -12.07
CA ASP A 383 23.78 -20.79 -12.13
C ASP A 383 24.86 -20.00 -11.38
N THR A 384 24.99 -20.28 -10.09
CA THR A 384 25.98 -19.62 -9.22
C THR A 384 27.41 -19.91 -9.65
N ALA A 385 27.72 -21.15 -10.05
CA ALA A 385 29.09 -21.52 -10.41
C ALA A 385 29.55 -20.75 -11.65
N ARG A 386 28.69 -20.70 -12.69
CA ARG A 386 28.99 -19.94 -13.90
C ARG A 386 29.05 -18.43 -13.65
N ALA A 387 28.17 -17.89 -12.81
CA ALA A 387 28.19 -16.47 -12.46
C ALA A 387 29.52 -16.08 -11.77
N LEU A 388 29.97 -16.87 -10.78
CA LEU A 388 31.23 -16.61 -10.09
C LEU A 388 32.45 -16.76 -11.02
N GLU A 389 32.41 -17.70 -11.96
CA GLU A 389 33.44 -17.84 -12.99
C GLU A 389 33.54 -16.59 -13.88
N LEU A 390 32.41 -16.12 -14.41
CA LEU A 390 32.33 -14.92 -15.26
C LEU A 390 32.75 -13.66 -14.51
N LEU A 391 32.32 -13.48 -13.26
CA LEU A 391 32.76 -12.37 -12.40
C LEU A 391 34.27 -12.37 -12.20
N LYS A 392 34.85 -13.54 -11.92
CA LYS A 392 36.30 -13.70 -11.78
C LYS A 392 37.04 -13.38 -13.09
N GLN A 393 36.50 -13.77 -14.24
CA GLN A 393 37.07 -13.42 -15.55
C GLN A 393 37.08 -11.91 -15.81
N ALA A 394 36.04 -11.21 -15.33
CA ALA A 394 35.95 -9.75 -15.34
C ALA A 394 36.78 -9.06 -14.24
N GLY A 395 37.54 -9.82 -13.44
CA GLY A 395 38.36 -9.27 -12.34
C GLY A 395 37.54 -8.78 -11.14
N ARG A 396 36.30 -9.28 -10.98
CA ARG A 396 35.38 -8.92 -9.89
C ARG A 396 35.29 -10.07 -8.89
N GLU A 397 35.36 -9.75 -7.60
CA GLU A 397 35.23 -10.72 -6.50
C GLU A 397 33.97 -10.47 -5.68
N VAL A 398 33.30 -11.55 -5.28
CA VAL A 398 32.08 -11.51 -4.47
C VAL A 398 32.38 -12.03 -3.08
N ASN A 399 32.10 -11.21 -2.06
CA ASN A 399 32.32 -11.56 -0.65
C ASN A 399 31.02 -11.63 0.16
N ALA A 400 29.94 -11.07 -0.36
CA ALA A 400 28.64 -11.14 0.29
C ALA A 400 27.85 -12.39 -0.13
N ASP A 401 26.88 -12.76 0.71
CA ASP A 401 25.94 -13.84 0.42
C ASP A 401 24.74 -13.28 -0.35
N TYR A 402 24.54 -13.76 -1.58
CA TYR A 402 23.39 -13.39 -2.42
C TYR A 402 22.43 -14.55 -2.49
N SER A 403 21.13 -14.24 -2.53
CA SER A 403 20.08 -15.25 -2.50
C SER A 403 20.05 -16.12 -3.76
N ALA A 404 20.43 -15.56 -4.91
CA ALA A 404 20.55 -16.30 -6.18
C ALA A 404 21.44 -15.55 -7.18
N PHE A 405 22.02 -16.32 -8.11
CA PHE A 405 22.71 -15.81 -9.28
C PHE A 405 22.04 -16.36 -10.54
N TYR A 406 21.79 -15.47 -11.49
CA TYR A 406 21.21 -15.78 -12.77
C TYR A 406 22.15 -15.35 -13.89
N VAL A 407 22.34 -16.21 -14.89
CA VAL A 407 23.26 -15.98 -16.00
C VAL A 407 22.52 -16.02 -17.32
N LYS A 408 22.81 -15.06 -18.20
CA LYS A 408 22.46 -15.10 -19.61
C LYS A 408 23.69 -14.74 -20.43
N GLU A 409 24.15 -15.69 -21.23
CA GLU A 409 25.35 -15.51 -22.04
C GLU A 409 25.02 -14.90 -23.41
N ASN A 410 25.97 -14.16 -23.98
CA ASN A 410 25.89 -13.60 -25.33
C ASN A 410 24.67 -12.68 -25.51
N ILE A 411 24.41 -11.80 -24.55
CA ILE A 411 23.31 -10.83 -24.61
C ILE A 411 23.54 -9.74 -25.66
N SER A 412 24.80 -9.44 -25.95
CA SER A 412 25.24 -8.46 -26.95
C SER A 412 26.71 -8.70 -27.30
N THR A 413 27.34 -7.75 -27.99
CA THR A 413 28.78 -7.75 -28.28
C THR A 413 29.39 -6.41 -27.97
N ALA A 414 30.60 -6.40 -27.41
CA ALA A 414 31.42 -5.21 -27.18
C ALA A 414 32.84 -5.48 -27.69
N ASN A 415 33.40 -4.57 -28.50
CA ASN A 415 34.71 -4.73 -29.12
C ASN A 415 34.88 -6.06 -29.88
N GLY A 416 33.82 -6.51 -30.55
CA GLY A 416 33.78 -7.77 -31.31
C GLY A 416 33.75 -9.05 -30.45
N LYS A 417 33.70 -8.94 -29.12
CA LYS A 417 33.57 -10.07 -28.20
C LYS A 417 32.15 -10.17 -27.64
N PRO A 418 31.66 -11.38 -27.32
CA PRO A 418 30.36 -11.54 -26.68
C PRO A 418 30.35 -10.88 -25.30
N VAL A 419 29.22 -10.26 -24.96
CA VAL A 419 28.93 -9.75 -23.63
C VAL A 419 27.99 -10.74 -22.93
N HIS A 420 28.31 -11.11 -21.71
CA HIS A 420 27.44 -11.91 -20.84
C HIS A 420 26.72 -11.00 -19.84
N SER A 421 25.62 -11.47 -19.25
CA SER A 421 24.95 -10.77 -18.16
C SER A 421 24.74 -11.69 -16.96
N ILE A 422 24.96 -11.12 -15.78
CA ILE A 422 24.68 -11.75 -14.50
C ILE A 422 23.70 -10.88 -13.74
N ILE A 423 22.74 -11.52 -13.08
CA ILE A 423 21.87 -10.89 -12.10
C ILE A 423 22.10 -11.55 -10.74
N ARG A 424 22.59 -10.77 -9.78
CA ARG A 424 22.67 -11.11 -8.36
C ARG A 424 21.36 -10.67 -7.71
N VAL A 425 20.64 -11.59 -7.08
CA VAL A 425 19.33 -11.29 -6.46
C VAL A 425 19.44 -11.28 -4.94
N LEU A 426 18.90 -10.25 -4.31
CA LEU A 426 18.75 -10.13 -2.85
C LEU A 426 17.28 -10.27 -2.47
N LYS A 427 17.01 -11.28 -1.63
CA LYS A 427 15.70 -11.64 -1.11
C LYS A 427 15.72 -11.53 0.41
N PRO A 428 15.03 -10.53 1.00
CA PRO A 428 15.03 -10.34 2.44
C PRO A 428 14.32 -11.47 3.19
N GLY A 429 13.47 -12.26 2.51
CA GLY A 429 12.81 -13.41 3.10
C GLY A 429 11.89 -12.98 4.25
N ASP A 430 12.13 -13.52 5.45
CA ASP A 430 11.39 -13.15 6.67
C ASP A 430 11.96 -11.90 7.37
N GLY A 431 13.02 -11.29 6.83
CA GLY A 431 13.67 -10.10 7.38
C GLY A 431 14.62 -10.40 8.54
N SER A 432 14.87 -11.66 8.88
CA SER A 432 15.78 -12.06 9.97
C SER A 432 17.26 -11.79 9.67
N LYS A 433 17.62 -11.65 8.39
CA LYS A 433 19.00 -11.46 7.89
C LYS A 433 19.24 -10.06 7.31
N GLY A 434 18.64 -9.04 7.91
CA GLY A 434 18.73 -7.65 7.44
C GLY A 434 20.16 -7.19 7.21
N ALA A 435 21.05 -7.38 8.20
CA ALA A 435 22.43 -6.93 8.17
C ALA A 435 23.23 -7.58 7.02
N GLU A 436 23.04 -8.88 6.81
CA GLU A 436 23.67 -9.62 5.72
C GLU A 436 23.18 -9.09 4.35
N MET A 437 21.88 -8.85 4.22
CA MET A 437 21.30 -8.29 2.99
C MET A 437 21.77 -6.86 2.74
N ARG A 438 21.86 -6.02 3.78
CA ARG A 438 22.47 -4.68 3.71
C ARG A 438 23.91 -4.77 3.19
N LYS A 439 24.72 -5.67 3.75
CA LYS A 439 26.11 -5.87 3.33
C LYS A 439 26.19 -6.28 1.86
N ALA A 440 25.34 -7.21 1.42
CA ALA A 440 25.29 -7.65 0.03
C ALA A 440 24.81 -6.55 -0.93
N ALA A 441 23.83 -5.76 -0.51
CA ALA A 441 23.36 -4.61 -1.29
C ALA A 441 24.44 -3.52 -1.41
N LEU A 442 25.20 -3.23 -0.35
CA LEU A 442 26.33 -2.30 -0.40
C LEU A 442 27.44 -2.81 -1.33
N GLU A 443 27.75 -4.11 -1.32
CA GLU A 443 28.69 -4.70 -2.27
C GLU A 443 28.18 -4.58 -3.73
N GLY A 444 26.89 -4.85 -3.96
CA GLY A 444 26.26 -4.67 -5.27
C GLY A 444 26.29 -3.22 -5.75
N MET A 445 25.96 -2.25 -4.88
CA MET A 445 26.06 -0.82 -5.18
C MET A 445 27.50 -0.41 -5.53
N LYS A 446 28.49 -1.01 -4.86
CA LYS A 446 29.91 -0.74 -5.09
C LYS A 446 30.43 -1.33 -6.41
N GLN A 447 30.04 -2.55 -6.75
CA GLN A 447 30.69 -3.36 -7.79
C GLN A 447 29.88 -3.54 -9.08
N SER A 448 28.54 -3.60 -8.99
CA SER A 448 27.71 -3.89 -10.15
C SER A 448 27.55 -2.66 -11.04
N ASP A 449 27.49 -2.90 -12.34
CA ASP A 449 27.25 -1.85 -13.33
C ASP A 449 25.84 -1.26 -13.15
N VAL A 450 24.89 -2.12 -12.78
CA VAL A 450 23.52 -1.70 -12.43
C VAL A 450 23.16 -2.20 -11.02
N PHE A 451 22.65 -1.30 -10.20
CA PHE A 451 22.00 -1.65 -8.94
C PHE A 451 20.54 -1.24 -8.98
N MET A 452 19.64 -2.15 -8.61
CA MET A 452 18.21 -1.93 -8.68
C MET A 452 17.60 -2.34 -7.36
N TYR A 453 16.93 -1.39 -6.70
CA TYR A 453 16.22 -1.63 -5.46
C TYR A 453 14.74 -1.39 -5.65
N GLY A 454 13.92 -2.28 -5.11
CA GLY A 454 12.46 -2.18 -5.11
C GLY A 454 11.87 -2.47 -3.74
N GLY A 455 11.29 -1.48 -3.06
CA GLY A 455 10.77 -1.66 -1.70
C GLY A 455 10.41 -0.36 -1.00
N HIS A 456 10.45 -0.34 0.33
CA HIS A 456 10.21 0.88 1.10
C HIS A 456 11.43 1.80 1.04
N ALA A 457 11.20 3.10 1.28
CA ALA A 457 12.28 4.08 1.31
C ALA A 457 12.64 4.58 2.72
N ARG A 458 12.02 3.98 3.74
CA ARG A 458 12.18 4.34 5.15
C ARG A 458 12.18 5.84 5.40
N TYR A 459 11.15 6.53 4.91
CA TYR A 459 11.01 7.97 5.09
C TYR A 459 12.21 8.77 4.54
N GLY A 460 12.83 8.30 3.46
CA GLY A 460 13.98 8.93 2.82
C GLY A 460 15.33 8.59 3.45
N THR A 461 15.37 7.71 4.47
CA THR A 461 16.64 7.29 5.09
C THR A 461 17.38 6.26 4.24
N GLY A 462 16.69 5.36 3.54
CA GLY A 462 17.33 4.41 2.64
C GLY A 462 16.57 3.11 2.34
N PRO A 463 17.14 2.24 1.49
CA PRO A 463 16.68 0.87 1.26
C PRO A 463 16.69 0.02 2.53
N ASP A 464 15.70 -0.86 2.67
CA ASP A 464 15.50 -1.72 3.84
C ASP A 464 15.34 -3.19 3.49
N PHE A 465 15.93 -4.06 4.32
CA PHE A 465 15.97 -5.51 4.11
C PHE A 465 15.47 -6.32 5.31
N ASP A 466 14.85 -5.64 6.26
CA ASP A 466 14.35 -6.21 7.50
C ASP A 466 13.17 -5.40 8.03
N ARG A 467 12.68 -5.80 9.19
CA ARG A 467 11.57 -5.15 9.86
C ARG A 467 12.01 -3.80 10.42
N ASN A 468 11.16 -2.79 10.19
CA ASN A 468 11.42 -1.39 10.50
C ASN A 468 12.06 -1.12 11.87
N LEU A 469 11.25 -1.27 12.92
CA LEU A 469 11.64 -0.97 14.29
C LEU A 469 10.61 -1.56 15.25
N SER A 470 10.99 -1.63 16.51
CA SER A 470 10.08 -1.85 17.62
C SER A 470 10.19 -0.68 18.59
N VAL A 471 9.05 -0.30 19.18
CA VAL A 471 8.98 0.78 20.15
C VAL A 471 8.52 0.24 21.48
N THR A 472 9.37 0.31 22.50
CA THR A 472 9.00 -0.06 23.86
C THR A 472 8.76 1.20 24.68
N ILE A 473 7.57 1.30 25.29
CA ILE A 473 7.21 2.37 26.22
C ILE A 473 7.05 1.77 27.61
N ASP A 474 7.79 2.31 28.57
CA ASP A 474 7.56 2.08 29.99
C ASP A 474 6.48 3.04 30.50
N TRP A 475 5.29 2.51 30.78
CA TRP A 475 4.15 3.31 31.25
C TRP A 475 4.17 3.57 32.75
N GLU A 476 5.10 2.97 33.50
CA GLU A 476 5.16 3.15 34.95
C GLU A 476 5.50 4.61 35.31
N GLY A 477 4.64 5.23 36.12
CA GLY A 477 4.78 6.63 36.53
C GLY A 477 4.45 7.67 35.45
N VAL A 478 3.98 7.27 34.27
CA VAL A 478 3.53 8.20 33.22
C VAL A 478 2.12 8.69 33.52
N ALA A 479 1.95 10.01 33.60
CA ALA A 479 0.62 10.60 33.80
C ALA A 479 -0.32 10.27 32.63
N ASN A 480 -1.54 9.82 32.93
CA ASN A 480 -2.52 9.36 31.94
C ASN A 480 -2.01 8.20 31.04
N ALA A 481 -1.20 7.31 31.63
CA ALA A 481 -0.65 6.13 30.98
C ALA A 481 -1.69 5.37 30.13
N LYS A 482 -1.28 4.95 28.93
CA LYS A 482 -2.13 4.20 27.98
C LYS A 482 -1.91 2.69 28.05
N GLY A 483 -0.94 2.25 28.84
CA GLY A 483 -0.62 0.86 29.11
C GLY A 483 -0.16 0.66 30.56
N VAL A 484 0.20 -0.57 30.91
CA VAL A 484 0.72 -0.93 32.23
C VAL A 484 2.09 -1.57 32.07
N GLY A 485 3.08 -1.08 32.81
CA GLY A 485 4.46 -1.54 32.71
C GLY A 485 5.08 -1.25 31.35
N LYS A 486 6.03 -2.11 30.93
CA LYS A 486 6.67 -2.02 29.62
C LYS A 486 5.81 -2.69 28.56
N VAL A 487 5.45 -1.93 27.52
CA VAL A 487 4.69 -2.43 26.37
C VAL A 487 5.47 -2.17 25.10
N THR A 488 5.65 -3.21 24.29
CA THR A 488 6.32 -3.14 22.99
C THR A 488 5.30 -3.08 21.87
N TYR A 489 5.49 -2.13 20.97
CA TYR A 489 4.69 -1.91 19.78
C TYR A 489 5.54 -2.19 18.55
N GLU A 490 5.04 -3.09 17.72
CA GLU A 490 5.69 -3.56 16.49
C GLU A 490 5.01 -3.02 15.22
N ASP A 491 3.93 -2.26 15.39
CA ASP A 491 3.12 -1.68 14.34
C ASP A 491 2.95 -0.18 14.64
N GLU A 492 3.43 0.65 13.72
CA GLU A 492 3.42 2.11 13.84
C GLU A 492 1.99 2.66 13.93
N GLU A 493 1.04 2.09 13.19
CA GLU A 493 -0.35 2.54 13.17
C GLU A 493 -1.05 2.21 14.48
N ILE A 494 -0.75 1.05 15.08
CA ILE A 494 -1.23 0.70 16.42
C ILE A 494 -0.68 1.67 17.45
N LEU A 495 0.64 1.93 17.41
CA LEU A 495 1.27 2.87 18.33
C LEU A 495 0.68 4.29 18.19
N LYS A 496 0.46 4.74 16.95
CA LYS A 496 -0.12 6.05 16.65
C LYS A 496 -1.52 6.20 17.25
N LYS A 497 -2.36 5.17 17.19
CA LYS A 497 -3.69 5.15 17.83
C LYS A 497 -3.63 5.19 19.35
N VAL A 498 -2.60 4.59 19.95
CA VAL A 498 -2.39 4.63 21.40
C VAL A 498 -2.00 6.03 21.85
N LEU A 499 -1.13 6.69 21.09
CA LEU A 499 -0.59 8.00 21.45
C LEU A 499 -1.54 9.14 21.05
N SER A 500 -2.17 9.08 19.88
CA SER A 500 -2.96 10.19 19.34
C SER A 500 -4.43 9.81 19.22
N ALA A 501 -5.30 10.50 19.95
CA ALA A 501 -6.74 10.23 19.90
C ALA A 501 -7.36 10.53 18.53
N ARG A 502 -6.67 11.36 17.73
CA ARG A 502 -7.08 11.77 16.38
C ARG A 502 -6.27 11.09 15.28
N GLU A 503 -5.37 10.17 15.65
CA GLU A 503 -4.43 9.57 14.70
C GLU A 503 -3.61 10.64 13.94
N ASP A 504 -3.26 11.72 14.63
CA ASP A 504 -2.44 12.83 14.15
C ASP A 504 -0.96 12.62 14.50
N ASP A 505 -0.07 12.78 13.52
CA ASP A 505 1.38 12.57 13.70
C ASP A 505 2.01 13.60 14.62
N SER A 506 1.60 14.86 14.56
CA SER A 506 2.19 15.92 15.38
C SER A 506 1.90 15.68 16.87
N GLU A 507 0.67 15.28 17.20
CA GLU A 507 0.26 14.88 18.55
C GLU A 507 1.04 13.64 19.03
N ALA A 508 1.17 12.60 18.18
CA ALA A 508 1.92 11.39 18.53
C ALA A 508 3.41 11.68 18.76
N ILE A 509 4.05 12.46 17.88
CA ILE A 509 5.46 12.86 18.00
C ILE A 509 5.68 13.67 19.28
N ALA A 510 4.77 14.59 19.62
CA ALA A 510 4.89 15.37 20.86
C ALA A 510 4.89 14.46 22.10
N GLN A 511 4.04 13.43 22.11
CA GLN A 511 4.02 12.45 23.20
C GLN A 511 5.26 11.57 23.23
N LEU A 512 5.74 11.09 22.07
CA LEU A 512 7.00 10.33 22.00
C LEU A 512 8.18 11.15 22.53
N LYS A 513 8.29 12.43 22.17
CA LYS A 513 9.32 13.34 22.70
C LYS A 513 9.21 13.49 24.21
N ALA A 514 7.99 13.63 24.75
CA ALA A 514 7.77 13.72 26.19
C ALA A 514 8.15 12.42 26.93
N LEU A 515 7.82 11.25 26.35
CA LEU A 515 8.20 9.95 26.88
C LEU A 515 9.72 9.73 26.83
N LYS A 516 10.37 10.13 25.74
CA LYS A 516 11.84 10.10 25.61
C LYS A 516 12.51 10.97 26.66
N ALA A 517 12.04 12.19 26.88
CA ALA A 517 12.58 13.09 27.90
C ALA A 517 12.46 12.55 29.34
N GLN A 518 11.50 11.65 29.58
CA GLN A 518 11.32 10.95 30.87
C GLN A 518 12.14 9.65 30.96
N GLY A 519 12.90 9.27 29.92
CA GLY A 519 13.59 7.98 29.86
C GLY A 519 12.64 6.78 29.72
N LYS A 520 11.42 7.02 29.22
CA LYS A 520 10.35 6.01 29.11
C LYS A 520 10.19 5.42 27.71
N LEU A 521 10.92 5.96 26.72
CA LEU A 521 10.89 5.50 25.34
C LEU A 521 12.19 4.76 25.01
N THR A 522 12.07 3.57 24.43
CA THR A 522 13.15 2.86 23.76
C THR A 522 12.71 2.53 22.35
N VAL A 523 13.45 3.01 21.36
CA VAL A 523 13.24 2.65 19.95
C VAL A 523 14.40 1.76 19.54
N THR A 524 14.09 0.59 18.99
CA THR A 524 15.09 -0.39 18.59
C THR A 524 14.86 -0.76 17.14
N GLY A 525 15.82 -0.40 16.28
CA GLY A 525 15.90 -0.95 14.93
C GLY A 525 16.14 -2.45 15.01
N GLN A 526 15.46 -3.22 14.17
CA GLN A 526 15.71 -4.66 14.07
C GLN A 526 16.76 -4.91 12.99
N ASN A 527 17.57 -5.95 13.17
CA ASN A 527 18.49 -6.59 12.22
C ASN A 527 19.43 -5.71 11.34
N GLN A 528 19.50 -4.40 11.54
CA GLN A 528 20.45 -3.47 10.89
C GLN A 528 20.47 -3.53 9.35
N GLY A 529 19.32 -3.80 8.72
CA GLY A 529 19.15 -3.96 7.28
C GLY A 529 18.96 -2.66 6.51
N ASN A 530 18.90 -1.51 7.18
CA ASN A 530 18.75 -0.22 6.51
C ASN A 530 20.08 0.31 5.95
N ILE A 531 20.16 0.60 4.66
CA ILE A 531 21.28 1.35 4.07
C ILE A 531 21.05 2.84 4.29
N ARG A 532 21.67 3.44 5.31
CA ARG A 532 21.49 4.87 5.62
C ARG A 532 22.13 5.79 4.56
N ILE A 533 21.31 6.26 3.62
CA ILE A 533 21.67 7.26 2.60
C ILE A 533 21.39 8.68 3.11
N GLY A 534 20.21 8.89 3.70
CA GLY A 534 19.77 10.17 4.25
C GLY A 534 20.14 10.32 5.72
N VAL A 535 21.12 11.17 6.04
CA VAL A 535 21.45 11.52 7.43
C VAL A 535 20.55 12.61 8.01
N LYS A 536 20.01 13.48 7.16
CA LYS A 536 19.11 14.57 7.54
C LYS A 536 17.67 14.11 7.40
N ASP A 537 16.89 14.27 8.47
CA ASP A 537 15.45 14.08 8.44
C ASP A 537 14.77 15.15 7.57
N LYS A 538 14.13 14.71 6.49
CA LYS A 538 13.36 15.57 5.58
C LYS A 538 11.88 15.59 5.90
N HIS A 539 11.41 14.67 6.73
CA HIS A 539 10.00 14.51 7.09
C HIS A 539 9.81 14.55 8.61
N PRO A 540 10.31 15.59 9.32
CA PRO A 540 10.30 15.63 10.79
C PRO A 540 8.90 15.73 11.41
N TYR A 541 7.86 15.83 10.58
CA TYR A 541 6.45 15.88 10.95
C TYR A 541 5.76 14.51 10.77
N GLU A 542 6.42 13.50 10.22
CA GLU A 542 5.91 12.14 10.09
C GLU A 542 6.38 11.29 11.27
N MET A 543 5.46 10.59 11.94
CA MET A 543 5.78 9.80 13.13
C MET A 543 6.81 8.70 12.82
N GLY A 544 6.63 7.99 11.71
CA GLY A 544 7.58 6.97 11.27
C GLY A 544 8.97 7.50 10.96
N SER A 545 9.09 8.72 10.38
CA SER A 545 10.40 9.35 10.18
C SER A 545 11.07 9.64 11.51
N PHE A 546 10.34 10.22 12.47
CA PHE A 546 10.85 10.47 13.82
C PHE A 546 11.35 9.17 14.47
N LEU A 547 10.54 8.10 14.47
CA LEU A 547 10.93 6.81 15.05
C LEU A 547 12.13 6.19 14.33
N MET A 548 12.21 6.32 13.01
CA MET A 548 13.37 5.84 12.24
C MET A 548 14.65 6.57 12.63
N GLN A 549 14.61 7.90 12.79
CA GLN A 549 15.78 8.66 13.24
C GLN A 549 16.22 8.26 14.65
N GLU A 550 15.26 7.98 15.53
CA GLU A 550 15.54 7.43 16.86
C GLU A 550 16.20 6.05 16.79
N ALA A 551 15.69 5.15 15.94
CA ALA A 551 16.25 3.81 15.74
C ALA A 551 17.68 3.85 15.17
N LEU A 552 17.98 4.84 14.32
CA LEU A 552 19.28 4.99 13.65
C LEU A 552 20.26 5.88 14.42
N ALA A 553 19.89 6.46 15.55
CA ALA A 553 20.72 7.42 16.29
C ALA A 553 22.07 6.82 16.69
N ASP A 554 22.07 5.56 17.13
CA ASP A 554 23.26 4.82 17.56
C ASP A 554 23.89 3.97 16.45
N THR A 555 23.27 3.91 15.27
CA THR A 555 23.84 3.18 14.13
C THR A 555 24.95 4.05 13.54
N PRO A 556 26.22 3.58 13.51
CA PRO A 556 27.30 4.31 12.88
C PRO A 556 26.88 4.71 11.47
N SER A 557 26.97 6.00 11.14
CA SER A 557 26.75 6.48 9.79
C SER A 557 27.98 6.12 8.96
N GLN A 558 28.17 4.82 8.67
CA GLN A 558 29.03 4.44 7.56
C GLN A 558 28.42 5.07 6.32
N SER A 559 29.07 6.12 5.85
CA SER A 559 28.60 6.88 4.71
C SER A 559 28.77 6.02 3.46
N LEU A 560 27.84 6.11 2.50
CA LEU A 560 28.06 5.50 1.18
C LEU A 560 29.40 5.96 0.59
N SER A 561 29.82 7.18 0.89
CA SER A 561 31.12 7.72 0.48
C SER A 561 32.33 7.00 1.03
N GLU A 562 32.24 6.25 2.14
CA GLU A 562 33.34 5.42 2.66
C GLU A 562 33.33 4.05 1.99
N GLU A 563 32.14 3.47 1.80
CA GLU A 563 31.95 2.13 1.24
C GLU A 563 32.28 2.07 -0.27
N ILE A 564 31.98 3.14 -0.99
CA ILE A 564 31.99 3.18 -2.46
C ILE A 564 33.10 4.11 -2.94
N GLN A 565 34.26 3.53 -3.29
CA GLN A 565 35.45 4.26 -3.77
C GLN A 565 35.78 4.01 -5.24
N THR A 566 35.11 3.06 -5.89
CA THR A 566 35.41 2.67 -7.26
C THR A 566 34.87 3.70 -8.25
N GLU A 567 35.71 4.16 -9.17
CA GLU A 567 35.33 5.14 -10.22
C GLU A 567 34.65 4.50 -11.43
N ASN A 568 34.27 3.22 -11.35
CA ASN A 568 33.48 2.55 -12.38
C ASN A 568 32.15 3.29 -12.53
N TYR A 569 31.71 3.45 -13.78
CA TYR A 569 30.41 4.04 -14.05
C TYR A 569 29.30 3.08 -13.61
N ARG A 570 28.24 3.62 -13.01
CA ARG A 570 27.10 2.85 -12.49
C ARG A 570 25.77 3.50 -12.80
N LEU A 571 24.75 2.66 -12.91
CA LEU A 571 23.36 3.06 -13.01
C LEU A 571 22.57 2.51 -11.83
N TRP A 572 22.01 3.38 -11.00
CA TRP A 572 21.18 2.97 -9.86
C TRP A 572 19.71 3.31 -10.08
N LEU A 573 18.85 2.31 -9.89
CA LEU A 573 17.40 2.47 -9.77
C LEU A 573 17.00 2.28 -8.31
N PHE A 574 16.30 3.28 -7.74
CA PHE A 574 15.59 3.12 -6.48
C PHE A 574 14.09 3.27 -6.72
N ASN A 575 13.37 2.16 -6.74
CA ASN A 575 11.94 2.07 -6.96
C ASN A 575 11.21 1.86 -5.62
N GLY A 576 10.80 2.95 -4.96
CA GLY A 576 10.10 2.88 -3.68
C GLY A 576 9.27 4.12 -3.42
N CYS A 577 8.85 4.36 -2.19
CA CYS A 577 8.10 5.58 -1.87
C CYS A 577 9.05 6.77 -1.71
N ARG A 578 8.99 7.77 -2.60
CA ARG A 578 9.77 9.03 -2.46
C ARG A 578 11.29 8.83 -2.42
N THR A 579 11.85 7.88 -3.16
CA THR A 579 13.32 7.66 -3.20
C THR A 579 14.11 8.84 -3.80
N HIS A 580 13.45 9.83 -4.42
CA HIS A 580 14.07 11.12 -4.77
C HIS A 580 14.74 11.79 -3.57
N ASP A 581 14.34 11.44 -2.34
CA ASP A 581 15.00 11.94 -1.15
C ASP A 581 16.46 11.54 -0.99
N TYR A 582 16.88 10.46 -1.65
CA TYR A 582 18.26 9.99 -1.67
C TYR A 582 19.17 10.88 -2.53
N GLN A 583 18.60 11.62 -3.49
CA GLN A 583 19.36 12.38 -4.49
C GLN A 583 20.31 13.38 -3.84
N ALA A 584 19.78 14.27 -2.99
CA ALA A 584 20.58 15.35 -2.41
C ALA A 584 21.72 14.82 -1.51
N PRO A 585 21.49 13.85 -0.60
CA PRO A 585 22.59 13.20 0.13
C PRO A 585 23.64 12.55 -0.77
N ILE A 586 23.23 11.76 -1.78
CA ILE A 586 24.17 11.09 -2.70
C ILE A 586 25.02 12.13 -3.43
N ARG A 587 24.42 13.19 -3.97
CA ARG A 587 25.15 14.24 -4.69
C ARG A 587 25.99 15.13 -3.79
N GLN A 588 25.58 15.31 -2.52
CA GLN A 588 26.43 15.96 -1.54
C GLN A 588 27.69 15.12 -1.26
N MET A 589 27.57 13.79 -1.12
CA MET A 589 28.73 12.89 -1.01
C MET A 589 29.59 12.89 -2.28
N GLY A 590 28.96 13.00 -3.46
CA GLY A 590 29.63 13.06 -4.75
C GLY A 590 30.53 14.29 -4.98
N LYS A 591 30.41 15.34 -4.16
CA LYS A 591 31.30 16.51 -4.25
C LYS A 591 32.74 16.16 -3.89
N ASP A 592 32.91 15.30 -2.89
CA ASP A 592 34.22 14.90 -2.36
C ASP A 592 34.60 13.47 -2.78
N ASN A 593 33.64 12.69 -3.31
CA ASN A 593 33.85 11.33 -3.80
C ASN A 593 33.44 11.19 -5.27
N LYS A 594 34.43 11.07 -6.16
CA LYS A 594 34.24 10.90 -7.61
C LYS A 594 33.44 9.65 -7.98
N ALA A 595 33.40 8.63 -7.14
CA ALA A 595 32.60 7.43 -7.37
C ALA A 595 31.09 7.73 -7.38
N LEU A 596 30.65 8.77 -6.66
CA LEU A 596 29.24 9.11 -6.46
C LEU A 596 28.80 10.38 -7.21
N ASN A 597 29.72 11.00 -7.97
CA ASN A 597 29.40 12.17 -8.78
C ASN A 597 28.61 11.79 -10.05
N GLU A 598 28.16 12.79 -10.80
CA GLU A 598 27.31 12.57 -11.98
C GLU A 598 28.05 11.83 -13.10
N ALA A 599 29.36 12.07 -13.27
CA ALA A 599 30.17 11.43 -14.30
C ALA A 599 30.36 9.90 -14.14
N ASN A 600 30.16 9.38 -12.93
CA ASN A 600 30.33 7.95 -12.63
C ASN A 600 29.07 7.30 -12.03
N LEU A 601 27.99 8.05 -11.80
CA LEU A 601 26.79 7.50 -11.22
C LEU A 601 25.56 8.21 -11.76
N ASP A 602 24.72 7.44 -12.44
CA ASP A 602 23.37 7.84 -12.81
C ASP A 602 22.33 7.29 -11.83
N LEU A 603 21.33 8.13 -11.54
CA LEU A 603 20.25 7.82 -10.62
C LEU A 603 18.91 7.86 -11.34
N VAL A 604 18.10 6.83 -11.12
CA VAL A 604 16.68 6.80 -11.44
C VAL A 604 15.91 6.58 -10.14
N LEU A 605 15.10 7.56 -9.76
CA LEU A 605 14.46 7.66 -8.45
C LEU A 605 12.97 7.88 -8.63
N THR A 606 12.20 7.65 -7.58
CA THR A 606 10.75 7.86 -7.54
C THR A 606 10.41 9.18 -6.86
N ASN A 607 9.49 9.94 -7.47
CA ASN A 607 9.09 11.24 -6.94
C ASN A 607 7.81 11.18 -6.11
N GLN A 608 7.17 10.02 -6.04
CA GLN A 608 5.91 9.83 -5.32
C GLN A 608 5.88 8.45 -4.65
N THR A 609 4.83 8.22 -3.87
CA THR A 609 4.53 6.91 -3.30
C THR A 609 4.27 5.90 -4.42
N LEU A 610 4.98 4.78 -4.42
CA LEU A 610 4.68 3.64 -5.27
C LEU A 610 3.97 2.57 -4.47
N TRP A 611 3.19 1.73 -5.16
CA TRP A 611 2.52 0.60 -4.53
C TRP A 611 3.36 -0.65 -4.68
N TRP A 612 3.28 -1.52 -3.68
CA TRP A 612 4.12 -2.70 -3.60
C TRP A 612 3.95 -3.64 -4.79
N GLU A 613 2.73 -3.77 -5.31
CA GLU A 613 2.43 -4.58 -6.49
C GLU A 613 3.18 -4.12 -7.75
N ASN A 614 3.67 -2.88 -7.79
CA ASN A 614 4.43 -2.36 -8.92
C ASN A 614 5.95 -2.55 -8.76
N THR A 615 6.41 -3.03 -7.60
CA THR A 615 7.85 -3.21 -7.32
C THR A 615 8.52 -4.11 -8.34
N GLU A 616 8.09 -5.37 -8.43
CA GLU A 616 8.66 -6.35 -9.37
C GLU A 616 8.46 -5.93 -10.85
N PRO A 617 7.27 -5.51 -11.30
CA PRO A 617 7.08 -5.07 -12.69
C PRO A 617 7.99 -3.91 -13.09
N SER A 618 8.26 -2.97 -12.18
CA SER A 618 9.15 -1.83 -12.44
C SER A 618 10.61 -2.28 -12.56
N LEU A 619 11.08 -3.16 -11.66
CA LEU A 619 12.42 -3.72 -11.73
C LEU A 619 12.63 -4.51 -13.03
N ILE A 620 11.68 -5.37 -13.38
CA ILE A 620 11.74 -6.18 -14.58
C ILE A 620 11.66 -5.32 -15.85
N SER A 621 10.78 -4.32 -15.88
CA SER A 621 10.67 -3.43 -17.04
C SER A 621 11.93 -2.58 -17.23
N PHE A 622 12.61 -2.19 -16.16
CA PHE A 622 13.88 -1.46 -16.27
C PHE A 622 15.02 -2.37 -16.72
N LEU A 623 15.07 -3.61 -16.23
CA LEU A 623 16.01 -4.63 -16.72
C LEU A 623 15.88 -4.83 -18.23
N ASP A 624 14.65 -4.92 -18.75
CA ASP A 624 14.41 -5.07 -20.19
C ASP A 624 14.99 -3.88 -20.99
N GLY A 625 14.84 -2.66 -20.47
CA GLY A 625 15.41 -1.47 -21.11
C GLY A 625 16.94 -1.44 -21.05
N VAL A 626 17.53 -1.85 -19.92
CA VAL A 626 19.00 -1.98 -19.78
C VAL A 626 19.55 -3.02 -20.75
N LEU A 627 18.93 -4.20 -20.85
CA LEU A 627 19.36 -5.26 -21.78
C LEU A 627 19.18 -4.84 -23.25
N ALA A 628 18.23 -3.97 -23.53
CA ALA A 628 18.02 -3.36 -24.85
C ALA A 628 18.91 -2.13 -25.12
N LEU A 629 19.79 -1.76 -24.18
CA LEU A 629 20.69 -0.60 -24.26
C LEU A 629 19.95 0.71 -24.55
N GLU A 630 18.78 0.88 -23.94
CA GLU A 630 17.91 2.03 -24.16
C GLU A 630 18.45 3.33 -23.56
N ASP A 631 18.04 4.47 -24.14
CA ASP A 631 18.35 5.78 -23.58
C ASP A 631 17.56 6.09 -22.30
N ALA A 632 17.96 7.14 -21.59
CA ALA A 632 17.33 7.54 -20.34
C ALA A 632 15.85 7.94 -20.47
N ASN A 633 15.38 8.40 -21.64
CA ASN A 633 13.95 8.69 -21.85
C ASN A 633 13.17 7.37 -21.96
N ALA A 634 13.66 6.42 -22.74
CA ALA A 634 13.05 5.11 -22.91
C ALA A 634 12.98 4.32 -21.58
N LEU A 635 14.07 4.29 -20.80
CA LEU A 635 14.09 3.69 -19.46
C LEU A 635 13.02 4.28 -18.55
N ASN A 636 12.88 5.62 -18.54
CA ASN A 636 11.88 6.31 -17.73
C ASN A 636 10.45 6.05 -18.21
N ASN A 637 10.23 5.97 -19.53
CA ASN A 637 8.91 5.69 -20.12
C ASN A 637 8.43 4.28 -19.76
N ARG A 638 9.34 3.29 -19.77
CA ARG A 638 9.08 1.93 -19.30
C ARG A 638 8.62 1.88 -17.85
N LEU A 639 9.31 2.62 -16.98
CA LEU A 639 8.93 2.74 -15.58
C LEU A 639 7.56 3.42 -15.40
N GLN A 640 7.25 4.45 -16.19
CA GLN A 640 5.92 5.08 -16.18
C GLN A 640 4.83 4.12 -16.65
N ALA A 641 5.08 3.35 -17.71
CA ALA A 641 4.14 2.35 -18.22
C ALA A 641 3.86 1.23 -17.21
N SER A 642 4.87 0.87 -16.40
CA SER A 642 4.75 -0.11 -15.31
C SER A 642 4.03 0.44 -14.08
N ASN A 643 3.80 1.75 -14.01
CA ASN A 643 3.14 2.44 -12.89
C ASN A 643 1.99 3.34 -13.37
N PRO A 644 0.99 2.79 -14.09
CA PRO A 644 0.01 3.61 -14.81
C PRO A 644 -0.93 4.40 -13.90
N GLU A 645 -1.09 4.02 -12.64
CA GLU A 645 -1.96 4.72 -11.69
C GLU A 645 -1.29 5.97 -11.14
N GLN A 646 -0.06 5.80 -10.67
CA GLN A 646 0.79 6.87 -10.18
C GLN A 646 1.20 7.81 -11.34
N ALA A 647 1.36 7.31 -12.56
CA ALA A 647 1.63 8.15 -13.73
C ALA A 647 0.51 9.17 -14.02
N ARG A 648 -0.72 8.95 -13.53
CA ARG A 648 -1.83 9.91 -13.69
C ARG A 648 -1.72 11.11 -12.77
N SER A 649 -1.08 10.98 -11.60
CA SER A 649 -0.83 12.08 -10.67
C SER A 649 0.41 12.90 -11.03
N GLY A 650 1.25 12.41 -11.95
CA GLY A 650 2.43 13.10 -12.42
C GLY A 650 3.55 12.14 -12.82
N LYS A 651 4.75 12.68 -13.05
CA LYS A 651 5.93 11.85 -13.34
C LYS A 651 6.24 10.95 -12.13
N THR A 652 6.24 9.64 -12.35
CA THR A 652 6.54 8.64 -11.32
C THR A 652 8.01 8.65 -10.93
N HIS A 653 8.87 8.78 -11.93
CA HIS A 653 10.31 8.71 -11.77
C HIS A 653 10.98 10.00 -12.23
N VAL A 654 12.07 10.32 -11.56
CA VAL A 654 13.03 11.37 -11.91
C VAL A 654 14.36 10.70 -12.21
N ARG A 655 15.14 11.31 -13.09
CA ARG A 655 16.47 10.85 -13.46
C ARG A 655 17.46 11.95 -13.22
N GLN A 656 18.70 11.60 -12.90
CA GLN A 656 19.72 12.59 -12.60
C GLN A 656 21.12 12.01 -12.82
N GLY A 657 22.04 12.83 -13.33
CA GLY A 657 23.39 12.45 -13.74
C GLY A 657 23.57 12.30 -15.24
N PHE A 658 22.48 12.09 -15.99
CA PHE A 658 22.55 11.73 -17.40
C PHE A 658 23.00 12.87 -18.34
N ASP A 659 23.15 14.10 -17.87
CA ASP A 659 23.31 15.25 -18.77
C ASP A 659 24.71 15.32 -19.40
N ASP A 660 25.71 14.67 -18.82
CA ASP A 660 27.08 14.57 -19.36
C ASP A 660 27.33 13.29 -20.17
N ASN A 661 26.29 12.48 -20.36
CA ASN A 661 26.35 11.23 -21.12
C ASN A 661 26.22 11.43 -22.63
N PRO A 662 26.67 10.44 -23.44
CA PRO A 662 26.56 10.50 -24.89
C PRO A 662 25.10 10.52 -25.36
N LEU A 663 24.82 11.32 -26.40
CA LEU A 663 23.51 11.40 -27.06
C LEU A 663 23.28 10.31 -28.12
N SER A 664 24.29 9.51 -28.44
CA SER A 664 24.21 8.40 -29.40
C SER A 664 24.55 7.09 -28.71
N GLN A 665 23.86 6.00 -29.07
CA GLN A 665 24.20 4.66 -28.59
C GLN A 665 25.68 4.38 -28.87
N PRO A 666 26.47 3.99 -27.86
CA PRO A 666 27.91 3.78 -28.04
C PRO A 666 28.24 2.56 -28.91
N LEU A 667 27.30 1.66 -29.20
CA LEU A 667 27.55 0.42 -29.91
C LEU A 667 26.36 0.08 -30.82
N LYS A 668 26.54 0.21 -32.14
CA LYS A 668 25.74 -0.58 -33.08
C LYS A 668 26.43 -1.94 -33.26
N PRO A 669 25.69 -3.06 -33.13
CA PRO A 669 26.22 -4.39 -33.44
C PRO A 669 26.69 -4.52 -34.89
#